data_AF-A0A482V7T0-F1
#
_entry.id   AF-A0A482V7T0-F1
#
_cell.length_a   1.000
_cell.length_b   1.000
_cell.length_c   1.000
_cell.angle_alpha   90.00
_cell.angle_beta   90.00
_cell.angle_gamma   90.00
#
_symmetry.space_group_name_H-M   'P 1'
#
loop_
_entity.id
_entity.type
_entity.pdbx_description
1 polymer ?
#
loop_
_entity_poly.entity_id
_entity_poly.type
_entity_poly.pdbx_seq_one_letter_code
_entity_poly.pdbx_strand_id
1 'polypeptide(L)'
;MGEKQVSIYFSQLKAMLKRNILLKKREKRKTTAEVLLPLYSLGILIVMKVIIPNPNFPVMDTPREDLLKAYWQEPGDIPIAVIFQEPEPYSKALKYEIRTNPSLYETPSTTDLFSSPASCRQSPKHWSSVFPIETGDSCPVNQYYYSGFIALQALLDYTKIRIATQMDIKVPQIFLEMFPKEAYTGNWMVAFRVVIPLYMVMALTQFITYLLILIVGEKENKIKEGMKIMGLKDSVFWLSWFIIYGIFVLFLSIICCVLLFTLQVFQNTNFLLIFLLVLLYSLSIIMFGFMITPFFDKSRTAGILGNFAVNIMSLLYFIQVFVDSSSSVAFWIVSLISSSGFALAMDKALVMELKGEGVNFDNLWSGPGMPFGGSLIMMALDIIIYGLLAYYLDCVIPSEHGIRRSPFFCFKPSFWCSKKPMQRIPLANGGSVGSLTTGEDNNIDVEPVSREMKGREAIKIVDMFKSFHHCRKPEIKAINGINLTIYEGQITAILGHNGAGKTTLFNILTGLTAPTSGTAYIFGYDVRDPNDMDEIRRMTGVCPQHDILFDNLTPKEHLEFFAAVKGIPPNLREFEVMKTLRDIDLTDKANASAKHLSGGQKRKLSIGIAVIGDPKIIILDEPTAGVDPYSRRHMWSVLQNRRHGKVILLTTHFMDEADIL
;
A
#
# COMPACT_ATOMS: atom_id res chain seq x y z
N MET A 1 -18.10 31.09 1.77
CA MET A 1 -18.38 29.64 1.57
C MET A 1 -17.16 28.76 1.82
N GLY A 2 -15.95 29.15 1.38
CA GLY A 2 -14.71 28.37 1.56
C GLY A 2 -14.36 28.02 3.02
N GLU A 3 -14.40 28.98 3.95
CA GLU A 3 -14.03 28.73 5.36
C GLU A 3 -14.93 27.71 6.06
N LYS A 4 -16.25 27.77 5.84
CA LYS A 4 -17.19 26.77 6.39
C LYS A 4 -16.90 25.38 5.83
N GLN A 5 -16.55 25.27 4.55
CA GLN A 5 -16.29 23.99 3.90
C GLN A 5 -14.97 23.36 4.37
N VAL A 6 -13.96 24.18 4.64
CA VAL A 6 -12.69 23.76 5.25
C VAL A 6 -12.90 23.34 6.71
N SER A 7 -13.68 24.10 7.48
CA SER A 7 -14.02 23.74 8.86
C SER A 7 -14.76 22.41 8.96
N ILE A 8 -15.69 22.12 8.04
CA ILE A 8 -16.40 20.84 7.98
C ILE A 8 -15.42 19.71 7.64
N TYR A 9 -14.51 19.92 6.68
CA TYR A 9 -13.50 18.93 6.31
C TYR A 9 -12.63 18.50 7.51
N PHE A 10 -12.11 19.48 8.26
CA PHE A 10 -11.31 19.18 9.46
C PHE A 10 -12.14 18.55 10.59
N SER A 11 -13.41 18.94 10.76
CA SER A 11 -14.33 18.29 11.70
C SER A 11 -14.55 16.81 11.33
N GLN A 12 -14.77 16.52 10.05
CA GLN A 12 -14.91 15.15 9.53
C GLN A 12 -13.62 14.34 9.76
N LEU A 13 -12.46 14.92 9.46
CA LEU A 13 -11.16 14.26 9.67
C LEU A 13 -10.92 13.94 11.14
N LYS A 14 -11.15 14.89 12.05
CA LYS A 14 -11.02 14.68 13.50
C LYS A 14 -11.97 13.59 14.00
N ALA A 15 -13.20 13.55 13.50
CA ALA A 15 -14.17 12.52 13.85
C ALA A 15 -13.74 11.13 13.37
N MET A 16 -13.25 11.02 12.12
CA MET A 16 -12.71 9.78 11.57
C MET A 16 -11.48 9.28 12.32
N LEU A 17 -10.57 10.18 12.71
CA LEU A 17 -9.41 9.84 13.53
C LEU A 17 -9.84 9.34 14.92
N LYS A 18 -10.75 10.06 15.61
CA LYS A 18 -11.30 9.65 16.91
C LYS A 18 -11.93 8.26 16.81
N ARG A 19 -12.76 8.03 15.79
CA ARG A 19 -13.40 6.73 15.50
C ARG A 19 -12.36 5.62 15.37
N ASN A 20 -11.37 5.80 14.49
CA ASN A 20 -10.36 4.79 14.22
C ASN A 20 -9.50 4.47 15.44
N ILE A 21 -9.14 5.48 16.23
CA ILE A 21 -8.41 5.29 17.49
C ILE A 21 -9.25 4.51 18.50
N LEU A 22 -10.55 4.81 18.63
CA LEU A 22 -11.45 4.07 19.52
C LEU A 22 -11.59 2.61 19.09
N LEU A 23 -11.73 2.35 17.78
CA LEU A 23 -11.78 1.00 17.23
C LEU A 23 -10.48 0.23 17.53
N LYS A 24 -9.31 0.82 17.26
CA LYS A 24 -8.02 0.20 17.59
C LYS A 24 -7.84 -0.04 19.10
N LYS A 25 -8.33 0.88 19.96
CA LYS A 25 -8.27 0.73 21.42
C LYS A 25 -9.14 -0.42 21.94
N ARG A 26 -10.32 -0.63 21.35
CA ARG A 26 -11.27 -1.68 21.77
C ARG A 26 -10.97 -3.03 21.12
N GLU A 27 -10.42 -3.06 19.90
CA GLU A 27 -9.97 -4.26 19.22
C GLU A 27 -8.56 -4.69 19.65
N LYS A 28 -8.30 -4.77 20.97
CA LYS A 28 -6.96 -5.03 21.53
C LYS A 28 -6.25 -6.19 20.86
N ARG A 29 -6.92 -7.32 20.62
CA ARG A 29 -6.33 -8.53 20.00
C ARG A 29 -5.76 -8.28 18.60
N LYS A 30 -6.48 -7.52 17.76
CA LYS A 30 -6.04 -7.21 16.40
C LYS A 30 -4.90 -6.20 16.44
N THR A 31 -5.03 -5.15 17.26
CA THR A 31 -3.99 -4.12 17.43
C THR A 31 -2.70 -4.70 18.02
N THR A 32 -2.80 -5.61 18.98
CA THR A 32 -1.62 -6.30 19.53
C THR A 32 -0.95 -7.17 18.48
N ALA A 33 -1.71 -7.90 17.67
CA ALA A 33 -1.13 -8.73 16.62
C ALA A 33 -0.50 -7.88 15.50
N GLU A 34 -1.12 -6.75 15.15
CA GLU A 34 -0.62 -5.77 14.20
C GLU A 34 0.75 -5.19 14.60
N VAL A 35 0.98 -4.93 15.88
CA VAL A 35 2.25 -4.40 16.38
C VAL A 35 3.27 -5.52 16.62
N LEU A 36 2.83 -6.64 17.20
CA LEU A 36 3.73 -7.72 17.60
C LEU A 36 4.28 -8.48 16.40
N LEU A 37 3.55 -8.57 15.30
CA LEU A 37 3.98 -9.37 14.15
C LEU A 37 5.16 -8.74 13.38
N PRO A 38 5.18 -7.43 13.06
CA PRO A 38 6.38 -6.75 12.58
C PRO A 38 7.53 -6.78 13.58
N LEU A 39 7.28 -6.55 14.87
CA LEU A 39 8.33 -6.56 15.90
C LEU A 39 8.95 -7.96 16.11
N TYR A 40 8.12 -9.00 16.09
CA TYR A 40 8.58 -10.39 16.15
C TYR A 40 9.39 -10.73 14.91
N SER A 41 8.93 -10.31 13.73
CA SER A 41 9.70 -10.48 12.51
C SER A 41 11.05 -9.79 12.66
N LEU A 42 11.13 -8.50 12.98
CA LEU A 42 12.38 -7.77 13.23
C LEU A 42 13.26 -8.42 14.32
N GLY A 43 12.68 -9.02 15.36
CA GLY A 43 13.42 -9.74 16.40
C GLY A 43 14.22 -10.94 15.85
N ILE A 44 13.79 -11.55 14.74
CA ILE A 44 14.56 -12.62 14.08
C ILE A 44 15.90 -12.09 13.53
N LEU A 45 16.06 -10.78 13.27
CA LEU A 45 17.36 -10.18 12.92
C LEU A 45 18.38 -10.36 14.05
N ILE A 46 17.93 -10.25 15.30
CA ILE A 46 18.80 -10.46 16.46
C ILE A 46 19.33 -11.89 16.44
N VAL A 47 18.45 -12.85 16.19
CA VAL A 47 18.83 -14.26 16.10
C VAL A 47 19.78 -14.50 14.91
N MET A 48 19.49 -13.93 13.74
CA MET A 48 20.39 -14.00 12.59
C MET A 48 21.77 -13.39 12.87
N LYS A 49 21.82 -12.22 13.52
CA LYS A 49 23.07 -11.57 13.93
C LYS A 49 23.84 -12.43 14.95
N VAL A 50 23.17 -13.01 15.94
CA VAL A 50 23.81 -13.85 16.97
C VAL A 50 24.37 -15.14 16.39
N ILE A 51 23.64 -15.76 15.45
CA ILE A 51 24.09 -16.98 14.77
C ILE A 51 25.33 -16.71 13.92
N ILE A 52 25.53 -15.46 13.48
CA ILE A 52 26.57 -15.16 12.52
C ILE A 52 27.64 -14.24 13.14
N PRO A 53 28.83 -14.77 13.43
CA PRO A 53 29.87 -14.02 14.12
C PRO A 53 30.26 -12.77 13.32
N ASN A 54 30.39 -11.64 14.03
CA ASN A 54 30.95 -10.40 13.50
C ASN A 54 32.33 -10.73 12.90
N PRO A 55 32.56 -10.51 11.60
CA PRO A 55 33.87 -10.64 10.99
C PRO A 55 34.68 -9.36 11.23
N ASN A 56 34.58 -8.78 12.44
CA ASN A 56 35.52 -7.77 12.89
C ASN A 56 36.80 -8.51 13.27
N PHE A 57 37.50 -9.01 12.25
CA PHE A 57 38.94 -9.06 12.36
C PHE A 57 39.39 -7.60 12.37
N PRO A 58 40.29 -7.21 13.30
CA PRO A 58 40.83 -5.87 13.29
C PRO A 58 41.35 -5.59 11.89
N VAL A 59 40.96 -4.44 11.33
CA VAL A 59 41.76 -3.84 10.27
C VAL A 59 43.15 -3.75 10.87
N MET A 60 44.08 -4.52 10.33
CA MET A 60 45.49 -4.25 10.59
C MET A 60 45.75 -2.92 9.89
N ASP A 61 45.54 -1.84 10.63
CA ASP A 61 46.15 -0.54 10.38
C ASP A 61 47.65 -0.70 10.61
N THR A 62 48.31 -1.67 9.96
CA THR A 62 49.74 -1.58 9.76
C THR A 62 49.90 -0.51 8.68
N PRO A 63 50.43 0.68 9.03
CA PRO A 63 50.75 1.67 8.03
C PRO A 63 51.65 1.00 6.99
N ARG A 64 51.65 1.52 5.76
CA ARG A 64 52.59 1.11 4.69
C ARG A 64 54.04 0.99 5.20
N GLU A 65 54.38 1.76 6.23
CA GLU A 65 55.65 1.75 6.96
C GLU A 65 55.97 0.46 7.74
N ASP A 66 54.97 -0.26 8.28
CA ASP A 66 55.19 -1.52 9.00
C ASP A 66 55.34 -2.71 8.04
N LEU A 67 54.68 -2.66 6.87
CA LEU A 67 54.99 -3.53 5.72
C LEU A 67 56.41 -3.29 5.20
N LEU A 68 56.84 -2.03 5.15
CA LEU A 68 58.22 -1.64 4.83
C LEU A 68 59.21 -2.09 5.91
N LYS A 69 58.87 -2.02 7.21
CA LYS A 69 59.74 -2.54 8.28
C LYS A 69 59.88 -4.05 8.25
N ALA A 70 58.81 -4.79 7.95
CA ALA A 70 58.88 -6.23 7.71
C ALA A 70 59.76 -6.55 6.48
N TYR A 71 59.64 -5.76 5.41
CA TYR A 71 60.51 -5.82 4.22
C TYR A 71 62.00 -5.58 4.54
N TRP A 72 62.31 -4.70 5.50
CA TRP A 72 63.70 -4.43 5.91
C TRP A 72 64.24 -5.40 6.97
N GLN A 73 63.41 -6.25 7.58
CA GLN A 73 63.85 -7.27 8.54
C GLN A 73 64.38 -8.53 7.87
N GLU A 74 63.80 -8.96 6.75
CA GLU A 74 64.24 -10.13 5.97
C GLU A 74 64.23 -9.82 4.45
N PRO A 75 65.27 -9.16 3.91
CA PRO A 75 65.35 -8.77 2.50
C PRO A 75 65.58 -9.94 1.52
N GLY A 76 65.59 -11.19 2.00
CA GLY A 76 65.82 -12.40 1.19
C GLY A 76 64.60 -12.88 0.40
N ASP A 77 63.39 -12.52 0.83
CA ASP A 77 62.13 -12.99 0.24
C ASP A 77 61.43 -11.88 -0.55
N ILE A 78 62.08 -11.46 -1.64
CA ILE A 78 61.44 -10.57 -2.62
C ILE A 78 60.73 -11.44 -3.67
N PRO A 79 59.40 -11.40 -3.82
CA PRO A 79 58.78 -11.79 -5.07
C PRO A 79 59.04 -10.68 -6.10
N ILE A 80 60.05 -10.89 -6.93
CA ILE A 80 60.38 -10.01 -8.06
C ILE A 80 59.34 -10.26 -9.16
N ALA A 81 58.61 -9.20 -9.57
CA ALA A 81 57.88 -9.21 -10.83
C ALA A 81 58.78 -8.62 -11.93
N VAL A 82 59.13 -9.44 -12.92
CA VAL A 82 59.81 -8.97 -14.13
C VAL A 82 58.75 -8.36 -15.06
N ILE A 83 58.72 -7.04 -15.14
CA ILE A 83 57.91 -6.31 -16.12
C ILE A 83 58.77 -6.14 -17.37
N PHE A 84 58.40 -6.81 -18.45
CA PHE A 84 59.01 -6.60 -19.76
C PHE A 84 58.47 -5.30 -20.35
N GLN A 85 59.24 -4.22 -20.22
CA GLN A 85 59.19 -3.11 -21.18
C GLN A 85 60.25 -3.39 -22.23
N GLU A 86 59.82 -3.85 -23.39
CA GLU A 86 60.68 -3.99 -24.57
C GLU A 86 61.38 -2.64 -24.89
N PRO A 87 62.63 -2.70 -25.38
CA PRO A 87 62.84 -2.97 -26.79
C PRO A 87 63.87 -4.08 -27.01
N GLU A 88 63.40 -5.13 -27.68
CA GLU A 88 64.11 -6.25 -28.31
C GLU A 88 65.65 -6.15 -28.56
N PRO A 89 66.37 -7.29 -28.53
CA PRO A 89 66.07 -8.40 -29.44
C PRO A 89 66.07 -9.79 -28.82
N TYR A 90 64.90 -10.41 -28.81
CA TYR A 90 64.73 -11.80 -29.27
C TYR A 90 63.50 -11.84 -30.16
N SER A 91 63.69 -11.41 -31.41
CA SER A 91 62.68 -11.12 -32.43
C SER A 91 61.87 -12.31 -32.95
N LYS A 92 61.62 -13.33 -32.12
CA LYS A 92 60.54 -14.31 -32.31
C LYS A 92 60.00 -14.74 -30.95
N ALA A 93 58.68 -14.66 -30.79
CA ALA A 93 57.97 -15.38 -29.74
C ALA A 93 58.47 -16.82 -29.70
N LEU A 94 58.88 -17.28 -28.52
CA LEU A 94 59.24 -18.66 -28.25
C LEU A 94 58.00 -19.53 -28.42
N LYS A 95 57.71 -19.95 -29.65
CA LYS A 95 56.72 -20.99 -29.92
C LYS A 95 57.37 -22.33 -29.66
N TYR A 96 56.95 -22.97 -28.57
CA TYR A 96 57.24 -24.35 -28.26
C TYR A 96 55.91 -25.04 -27.95
N GLU A 97 55.73 -26.25 -28.46
CA GLU A 97 54.54 -27.07 -28.25
C GLU A 97 54.91 -28.16 -27.24
N ILE A 98 54.38 -28.07 -26.02
CA ILE A 98 54.56 -29.12 -25.01
C ILE A 98 53.42 -30.12 -25.20
N ARG A 99 53.76 -31.37 -25.50
CA ARG A 99 52.80 -32.47 -25.55
C ARG A 99 52.86 -33.25 -24.25
N THR A 100 51.82 -33.15 -23.44
CA THR A 100 51.68 -33.89 -22.18
C THR A 100 50.87 -35.17 -22.40
N ASN A 101 51.00 -36.11 -21.47
CA ASN A 101 50.28 -37.38 -21.51
C ASN A 101 48.79 -37.14 -21.14
N PRO A 102 47.81 -37.53 -21.97
CA PRO A 102 46.38 -37.28 -21.73
C PRO A 102 45.78 -38.03 -20.53
N SER A 103 46.55 -38.90 -19.86
CA SER A 103 46.10 -39.65 -18.68
C SER A 103 46.28 -38.91 -17.34
N LEU A 104 46.87 -37.72 -17.36
CA LEU A 104 46.87 -36.77 -16.24
C LEU A 104 45.99 -35.57 -16.64
N TYR A 105 45.14 -35.11 -15.72
CA TYR A 105 44.20 -33.99 -15.89
C TYR A 105 44.73 -32.89 -16.82
N GLU A 106 43.86 -32.38 -17.70
CA GLU A 106 44.19 -31.34 -18.69
C GLU A 106 45.14 -30.27 -18.10
N THR A 107 46.22 -29.97 -18.82
CA THR A 107 47.10 -28.86 -18.42
C THR A 107 46.27 -27.59 -18.37
N PRO A 108 46.29 -26.83 -17.25
CA PRO A 108 45.48 -25.63 -17.18
C PRO A 108 45.86 -24.67 -18.31
N SER A 109 44.90 -23.88 -18.76
CA SER A 109 45.09 -22.89 -19.83
C SER A 109 46.07 -21.80 -19.37
N THR A 110 47.07 -21.49 -20.19
CA THR A 110 48.02 -20.39 -19.94
C THR A 110 47.48 -19.03 -20.38
N THR A 111 46.36 -19.01 -21.11
CA THR A 111 45.69 -17.80 -21.58
C THR A 111 44.60 -17.32 -20.62
N ASP A 112 44.05 -18.22 -19.82
CA ASP A 112 43.02 -17.88 -18.84
C ASP A 112 43.68 -17.42 -17.53
N LEU A 113 43.57 -16.13 -17.25
CA LEU A 113 43.92 -15.57 -15.94
C LEU A 113 42.95 -16.16 -14.91
N PHE A 114 43.40 -17.18 -14.16
CA PHE A 114 42.60 -17.79 -13.10
C PHE A 114 42.32 -16.76 -11.99
N SER A 115 41.15 -16.13 -12.06
CA SER A 115 40.72 -15.10 -11.13
C SER A 115 39.87 -15.62 -9.98
N SER A 116 39.75 -16.95 -9.76
CA SER A 116 38.94 -17.49 -8.66
C SER A 116 39.70 -17.41 -7.33
N PRO A 117 39.41 -16.44 -6.45
CA PRO A 117 40.28 -16.09 -5.33
C PRO A 117 39.97 -16.87 -4.05
N ALA A 118 38.99 -17.78 -4.07
CA ALA A 118 38.22 -18.17 -2.90
C ALA A 118 38.72 -19.41 -2.16
N SER A 119 39.41 -20.33 -2.84
CA SER A 119 39.69 -21.68 -2.33
C SER A 119 41.17 -21.99 -2.10
N CYS A 120 42.10 -21.10 -2.48
CA CYS A 120 43.53 -21.40 -2.44
C CYS A 120 44.20 -21.36 -1.05
N ARG A 121 43.56 -20.76 -0.04
CA ARG A 121 44.05 -20.71 1.36
C ARG A 121 42.85 -20.71 2.32
N GLN A 122 42.42 -21.86 2.83
CA GLN A 122 41.45 -21.94 3.96
C GLN A 122 42.16 -22.33 5.28
N SER A 123 42.20 -21.38 6.23
CA SER A 123 42.27 -21.47 7.72
C SER A 123 43.37 -22.29 8.45
N PRO A 124 43.72 -21.94 9.71
CA PRO A 124 45.10 -21.98 10.25
C PRO A 124 45.38 -23.19 11.16
N LYS A 125 44.59 -24.28 11.06
CA LYS A 125 44.72 -25.43 11.98
C LYS A 125 45.62 -26.56 11.50
N HIS A 126 46.25 -26.43 10.33
CA HIS A 126 47.29 -27.35 9.90
C HIS A 126 48.63 -26.63 9.87
N TRP A 127 49.54 -27.10 10.73
CA TRP A 127 50.91 -26.64 10.91
C TRP A 127 51.81 -26.77 9.66
N SER A 128 51.32 -27.38 8.58
CA SER A 128 52.03 -27.36 7.30
C SER A 128 51.46 -26.25 6.43
N SER A 129 52.28 -25.22 6.20
CA SER A 129 52.17 -24.41 5.00
C SER A 129 51.98 -25.34 3.80
N VAL A 130 50.85 -25.16 3.13
CA VAL A 130 50.56 -25.57 1.75
C VAL A 130 49.97 -26.99 1.51
N PHE A 131 48.67 -26.98 1.14
CA PHE A 131 47.86 -27.92 0.30
C PHE A 131 47.21 -29.21 0.89
N PRO A 132 45.87 -29.26 1.01
CA PRO A 132 45.10 -30.51 0.98
C PRO A 132 44.51 -30.78 -0.41
N ILE A 133 44.74 -32.00 -0.94
CA ILE A 133 44.08 -32.59 -2.12
C ILE A 133 42.72 -33.21 -1.76
N GLU A 134 42.40 -33.38 -0.47
CA GLU A 134 41.35 -34.30 -0.03
C GLU A 134 39.92 -33.73 -0.07
N THR A 135 39.76 -32.43 -0.30
CA THR A 135 38.45 -31.79 -0.46
C THR A 135 38.38 -31.14 -1.83
N GLY A 136 37.51 -31.65 -2.70
CA GLY A 136 37.48 -31.45 -4.16
C GLY A 136 37.28 -30.03 -4.71
N ASP A 137 37.62 -28.97 -3.99
CA ASP A 137 37.68 -27.60 -4.47
C ASP A 137 39.14 -27.17 -4.64
N SER A 138 39.84 -27.79 -5.59
CA SER A 138 41.27 -27.55 -5.84
C SER A 138 41.51 -26.15 -6.39
N CYS A 139 42.43 -25.40 -5.77
CA CYS A 139 43.00 -24.19 -6.36
C CYS A 139 43.73 -24.52 -7.68
N PRO A 140 43.24 -24.04 -8.85
CA PRO A 140 43.76 -24.44 -10.16
C PRO A 140 45.24 -24.08 -10.36
N VAL A 141 45.70 -22.99 -9.75
CA VAL A 141 47.09 -22.50 -9.84
C VAL A 141 48.09 -23.53 -9.32
N ASN A 142 47.71 -24.33 -8.31
CA ASN A 142 48.60 -25.33 -7.72
C ASN A 142 48.74 -26.57 -8.60
N GLN A 143 47.86 -26.78 -9.57
CA GLN A 143 47.96 -27.90 -10.50
C GLN A 143 49.23 -27.81 -11.34
N TYR A 144 49.71 -26.60 -11.69
CA TYR A 144 50.98 -26.43 -12.40
C TYR A 144 52.21 -26.86 -11.57
N TYR A 145 52.14 -26.70 -10.25
CA TYR A 145 53.18 -27.17 -9.34
C TYR A 145 53.13 -28.70 -9.20
N TYR A 146 51.95 -29.25 -8.89
CA TYR A 146 51.77 -30.69 -8.63
C TYR A 146 51.85 -31.58 -9.87
N SER A 147 51.48 -31.07 -11.03
CA SER A 147 51.68 -31.77 -12.31
C SER A 147 53.17 -31.87 -12.71
N GLY A 148 54.06 -31.16 -12.00
CA GLY A 148 55.47 -31.05 -12.36
C GLY A 148 55.73 -30.13 -13.54
N PHE A 149 54.70 -29.45 -14.07
CA PHE A 149 54.82 -28.55 -15.21
C PHE A 149 55.81 -27.42 -14.96
N ILE A 150 55.77 -26.79 -13.78
CA ILE A 150 56.70 -25.69 -13.43
C ILE A 150 58.15 -26.18 -13.38
N ALA A 151 58.39 -27.38 -12.85
CA ALA A 151 59.73 -27.96 -12.80
C ALA A 151 60.26 -28.27 -14.21
N LEU A 152 59.40 -28.80 -15.09
CA LEU A 152 59.75 -29.06 -16.49
C LEU A 152 60.02 -27.75 -17.25
N GLN A 153 59.16 -26.74 -17.07
CA GLN A 153 59.30 -25.41 -17.67
C GLN A 153 60.62 -24.76 -17.25
N ALA A 154 60.94 -24.75 -15.94
CA ALA A 154 62.20 -24.23 -15.44
C ALA A 154 63.41 -24.98 -16.04
N LEU A 155 63.37 -26.31 -16.07
CA LEU A 155 64.46 -27.11 -16.65
C LEU A 155 64.69 -26.78 -18.13
N LEU A 156 63.62 -26.65 -18.91
CA LEU A 156 63.68 -26.30 -20.33
C LEU A 156 64.25 -24.89 -20.53
N ASP A 157 63.77 -23.91 -19.76
CA ASP A 157 64.20 -22.52 -19.85
C ASP A 157 65.70 -22.39 -19.51
N TYR A 158 66.13 -22.97 -18.38
CA TYR A 158 67.55 -22.95 -17.98
C TYR A 158 68.43 -23.74 -18.95
N THR A 159 67.95 -24.85 -19.52
CA THR A 159 68.69 -25.60 -20.55
C THR A 159 68.87 -24.75 -21.81
N LYS A 160 67.84 -24.02 -22.23
CA LYS A 160 67.91 -23.14 -23.39
C LYS A 160 68.81 -21.94 -23.15
N ILE A 161 68.73 -21.33 -21.97
CA ILE A 161 69.64 -20.25 -21.55
C ILE A 161 71.09 -20.75 -21.54
N ARG A 162 71.35 -21.94 -20.99
CA ARG A 162 72.68 -22.59 -20.99
C ARG A 162 73.22 -22.80 -22.41
N ILE A 163 72.38 -23.26 -23.33
CA ILE A 163 72.78 -23.45 -24.75
C ILE A 163 73.07 -22.10 -25.42
N ALA A 164 72.21 -21.10 -25.21
CA ALA A 164 72.33 -19.79 -25.86
C ALA A 164 73.51 -18.96 -25.33
N THR A 165 73.82 -19.05 -24.04
CA THR A 165 74.91 -18.30 -23.39
C THR A 165 76.23 -19.06 -23.36
N GLN A 166 76.24 -20.36 -23.68
CA GLN A 166 77.39 -21.27 -23.58
C GLN A 166 78.06 -21.31 -22.19
N MET A 167 77.38 -20.83 -21.14
CA MET A 167 77.87 -20.84 -19.76
C MET A 167 77.20 -21.97 -18.98
N ASP A 168 77.96 -22.63 -18.11
CA ASP A 168 77.44 -23.71 -17.26
C ASP A 168 76.62 -23.16 -16.08
N ILE A 169 75.37 -22.79 -16.36
CA ILE A 169 74.45 -22.24 -15.37
C ILE A 169 73.70 -23.40 -14.71
N LYS A 170 73.87 -23.55 -13.38
CA LYS A 170 73.06 -24.48 -12.58
C LYS A 170 71.68 -23.88 -12.33
N VAL A 171 70.65 -24.72 -12.38
CA VAL A 171 69.29 -24.31 -12.01
C VAL A 171 69.32 -23.88 -10.54
N PRO A 172 68.93 -22.63 -10.20
CA PRO A 172 68.87 -22.19 -8.81
C PRO A 172 67.76 -22.93 -8.06
N GLN A 173 67.82 -22.93 -6.73
CA GLN A 173 66.69 -23.38 -5.93
C GLN A 173 65.52 -22.40 -6.12
N ILE A 174 64.44 -22.87 -6.73
CA ILE A 174 63.24 -22.08 -6.99
C ILE A 174 62.28 -22.33 -5.83
N PHE A 175 61.97 -21.28 -5.08
CA PHE A 175 60.90 -21.29 -4.08
C PHE A 175 59.65 -20.70 -4.70
N LEU A 176 58.51 -21.33 -4.45
CA LEU A 176 57.23 -20.87 -4.98
C LEU A 176 56.34 -20.47 -3.82
N GLU A 177 56.05 -19.18 -3.74
CA GLU A 177 55.21 -18.62 -2.70
C GLU A 177 54.04 -17.85 -3.32
N MET A 178 52.84 -18.03 -2.79
CA MET A 178 51.69 -17.24 -3.22
C MET A 178 51.78 -15.85 -2.59
N PHE A 179 51.60 -14.81 -3.41
CA PHE A 179 51.56 -13.43 -2.95
C PHE A 179 50.64 -13.25 -1.72
N PRO A 180 51.01 -12.38 -0.77
CA PRO A 180 50.11 -11.97 0.30
C PRO A 180 48.87 -11.35 -0.34
N LYS A 181 47.71 -11.85 0.06
CA LYS A 181 46.40 -11.40 -0.42
C LYS A 181 45.59 -10.93 0.78
N GLU A 182 44.82 -9.86 0.59
CA GLU A 182 43.86 -9.39 1.58
C GLU A 182 42.94 -10.52 2.05
N ALA A 183 42.57 -10.46 3.33
CA ALA A 183 41.75 -11.47 3.97
C ALA A 183 40.43 -11.68 3.20
N TYR A 184 40.23 -12.90 2.71
CA TYR A 184 39.03 -13.28 1.98
C TYR A 184 37.90 -13.59 2.98
N THR A 185 36.88 -12.73 3.07
CA THR A 185 35.64 -12.97 3.83
C THR A 185 34.69 -13.86 3.02
N GLY A 186 35.13 -15.08 2.77
CA GLY A 186 34.49 -16.02 1.87
C GLY A 186 33.18 -16.61 2.38
N ASN A 187 32.16 -16.57 1.52
CA ASN A 187 30.89 -17.29 1.55
C ASN A 187 29.79 -16.73 2.48
N TRP A 188 30.03 -16.57 3.78
CA TRP A 188 28.94 -16.15 4.69
C TRP A 188 28.52 -14.69 4.50
N MET A 189 29.46 -13.82 4.10
CA MET A 189 29.19 -12.40 3.84
C MET A 189 28.35 -12.20 2.57
N VAL A 190 28.57 -13.01 1.55
CA VAL A 190 27.78 -12.99 0.32
C VAL A 190 26.36 -13.49 0.59
N ALA A 191 26.21 -14.52 1.44
CA ALA A 191 24.90 -14.98 1.89
C ALA A 191 24.15 -13.88 2.66
N PHE A 192 24.81 -13.17 3.56
CA PHE A 192 24.23 -12.02 4.26
C PHE A 192 23.79 -10.89 3.35
N ARG A 193 24.64 -10.55 2.38
CA ARG A 193 24.35 -9.50 1.40
C ARG A 193 23.06 -9.80 0.63
N VAL A 194 22.78 -11.06 0.32
CA VAL A 194 21.55 -11.48 -0.38
C VAL A 194 20.35 -11.59 0.57
N VAL A 195 20.55 -12.13 1.77
CA VAL A 195 19.45 -12.46 2.70
C VAL A 195 18.92 -11.23 3.43
N ILE A 196 19.80 -10.32 3.91
CA ILE A 196 19.37 -9.17 4.72
C ILE A 196 18.38 -8.26 3.97
N PRO A 197 18.63 -7.82 2.71
CA PRO A 197 17.70 -6.95 2.01
C PRO A 197 16.31 -7.56 1.82
N LEU A 198 16.24 -8.83 1.41
CA LEU A 198 14.98 -9.55 1.21
C LEU A 198 14.23 -9.74 2.52
N TYR A 199 14.95 -10.15 3.56
CA TYR A 199 14.38 -10.33 4.87
C TYR A 199 13.86 -8.99 5.45
N MET A 200 14.58 -7.89 5.24
CA MET A 200 14.15 -6.56 5.71
C MET A 200 12.86 -6.12 5.02
N VAL A 201 12.70 -6.40 3.72
CA VAL A 201 11.42 -6.24 3.03
C VAL A 201 10.34 -7.07 3.74
N MET A 202 10.56 -8.37 3.93
CA MET A 202 9.57 -9.26 4.57
C MET A 202 9.14 -8.78 5.97
N ALA A 203 10.09 -8.33 6.79
CA ALA A 203 9.83 -7.87 8.14
C ALA A 203 9.02 -6.57 8.17
N LEU A 204 9.39 -5.62 7.31
CA LEU A 204 8.75 -4.30 7.25
C LEU A 204 7.38 -4.33 6.57
N THR A 205 7.08 -5.30 5.70
CA THR A 205 5.77 -5.31 4.99
C THR A 205 4.66 -5.92 5.82
N GLN A 206 4.96 -6.56 6.93
CA GLN A 206 4.01 -7.40 7.64
C GLN A 206 2.76 -6.64 8.16
N PHE A 207 2.88 -5.33 8.40
CA PHE A 207 1.76 -4.49 8.80
C PHE A 207 0.70 -4.32 7.69
N ILE A 208 1.07 -4.51 6.41
CA ILE A 208 0.16 -4.34 5.26
C ILE A 208 -1.02 -5.33 5.35
N THR A 209 -0.78 -6.52 5.90
CA THR A 209 -1.80 -7.55 6.08
C THR A 209 -2.99 -7.00 6.87
N TYR A 210 -2.74 -6.33 7.99
CA TYR A 210 -3.78 -5.76 8.84
C TYR A 210 -4.40 -4.51 8.25
N LEU A 211 -3.60 -3.65 7.61
CA LEU A 211 -4.08 -2.47 6.88
C LEU A 211 -5.16 -2.87 5.88
N LEU A 212 -4.88 -3.85 5.02
CA LEU A 212 -5.81 -4.33 4.01
C LEU A 212 -7.02 -5.03 4.61
N ILE A 213 -6.85 -5.85 5.64
CA ILE A 213 -7.98 -6.50 6.33
C ILE A 213 -8.96 -5.47 6.89
N LEU A 214 -8.47 -4.37 7.47
CA LEU A 214 -9.33 -3.33 8.04
C LEU A 214 -10.05 -2.53 6.94
N ILE A 215 -9.32 -2.07 5.92
CA ILE A 215 -9.90 -1.23 4.86
C ILE A 215 -10.87 -2.04 4.00
N VAL A 216 -10.46 -3.22 3.54
CA VAL A 216 -11.34 -4.12 2.77
C VAL A 216 -12.45 -4.66 3.67
N GLY A 217 -12.25 -4.79 4.98
CA GLY A 217 -13.32 -5.12 5.92
C GLY A 217 -14.40 -4.02 6.00
N GLU A 218 -14.03 -2.75 5.97
CA GLU A 218 -15.00 -1.64 5.90
C GLU A 218 -15.70 -1.58 4.53
N LYS A 219 -15.02 -1.99 3.45
CA LYS A 219 -15.62 -2.17 2.11
C LYS A 219 -16.60 -3.35 2.08
N GLU A 220 -16.20 -4.51 2.60
CA GLU A 220 -16.96 -5.76 2.66
C GLU A 220 -18.28 -5.57 3.42
N ASN A 221 -18.25 -4.81 4.52
CA ASN A 221 -19.43 -4.48 5.33
C ASN A 221 -20.20 -3.24 4.81
N LYS A 222 -19.83 -2.68 3.66
CA LYS A 222 -20.47 -1.51 3.02
C LYS A 222 -20.46 -0.23 3.89
N ILE A 223 -19.56 -0.17 4.88
CA ILE A 223 -19.46 0.96 5.80
C ILE A 223 -18.90 2.19 5.08
N LYS A 224 -17.91 2.02 4.18
CA LYS A 224 -17.36 3.12 3.36
C LYS A 224 -18.47 3.84 2.57
N GLU A 225 -19.27 3.10 1.83
CA GLU A 225 -20.36 3.65 1.02
C GLU A 225 -21.46 4.24 1.91
N GLY A 226 -21.82 3.59 3.02
CA GLY A 226 -22.78 4.14 3.99
C GLY A 226 -22.35 5.51 4.52
N MET A 227 -21.08 5.68 4.89
CA MET A 227 -20.57 6.98 5.34
C MET A 227 -20.57 8.03 4.22
N LYS A 228 -20.28 7.64 2.98
CA LYS A 228 -20.31 8.52 1.81
C LYS A 228 -21.71 9.05 1.56
N ILE A 229 -22.73 8.21 1.61
CA ILE A 229 -24.15 8.61 1.47
C ILE A 229 -24.54 9.61 2.57
N MET A 230 -24.00 9.44 3.78
CA MET A 230 -24.25 10.36 4.89
C MET A 230 -23.51 11.71 4.78
N GLY A 231 -22.69 11.90 3.73
CA GLY A 231 -21.99 13.16 3.45
C GLY A 231 -20.52 13.19 3.85
N LEU A 232 -19.91 12.04 4.16
CA LEU A 232 -18.46 11.95 4.36
C LEU A 232 -17.74 12.08 3.00
N LYS A 233 -16.71 12.93 2.94
CA LYS A 233 -15.86 13.04 1.75
C LYS A 233 -14.89 11.85 1.64
N ASP A 234 -14.73 11.30 0.44
CA ASP A 234 -13.82 10.18 0.17
C ASP A 234 -12.36 10.49 0.55
N SER A 235 -11.90 11.71 0.33
CA SER A 235 -10.54 12.12 0.69
C SER A 235 -10.28 12.10 2.20
N VAL A 236 -11.30 12.36 3.02
CA VAL A 236 -11.19 12.28 4.48
C VAL A 236 -11.01 10.84 4.95
N PHE A 237 -11.70 9.90 4.30
CA PHE A 237 -11.58 8.47 4.59
C PHE A 237 -10.15 7.98 4.40
N TRP A 238 -9.58 8.22 3.21
CA TRP A 238 -8.22 7.79 2.88
C TRP A 238 -7.15 8.51 3.71
N LEU A 239 -7.29 9.83 3.90
CA LEU A 239 -6.36 10.62 4.70
C LEU A 239 -6.33 10.19 6.17
N SER A 240 -7.49 9.85 6.75
CA SER A 240 -7.55 9.35 8.13
C SER A 240 -6.75 8.06 8.32
N TRP A 241 -6.88 7.10 7.40
CA TRP A 241 -6.10 5.86 7.42
C TRP A 241 -4.61 6.12 7.20
N PHE A 242 -4.27 7.00 6.26
CA PHE A 242 -2.89 7.39 6.00
C PHE A 242 -2.21 8.01 7.23
N ILE A 243 -2.87 8.92 7.94
CA ILE A 243 -2.31 9.56 9.14
C ILE A 243 -2.06 8.52 10.25
N ILE A 244 -3.03 7.64 10.51
CA ILE A 244 -2.91 6.65 11.58
C ILE A 244 -1.79 5.65 11.29
N TYR A 245 -1.75 5.14 10.06
CA TYR A 245 -0.68 4.22 9.67
C TYR A 245 0.66 4.92 9.48
N GLY A 246 0.69 6.18 9.07
CA GLY A 246 1.90 7.00 8.99
C GLY A 246 2.55 7.19 10.36
N ILE A 247 1.77 7.49 11.40
CA ILE A 247 2.28 7.56 12.79
C ILE A 247 2.79 6.19 13.26
N PHE A 248 2.03 5.13 12.98
CA PHE A 248 2.41 3.75 13.34
C PHE A 248 3.73 3.34 12.66
N VAL A 249 3.84 3.59 11.36
CA VAL A 249 5.03 3.29 10.57
C VAL A 249 6.21 4.12 11.01
N LEU A 250 6.03 5.41 11.33
CA LEU A 250 7.11 6.25 11.86
C LEU A 250 7.73 5.63 13.12
N PHE A 251 6.90 5.14 14.04
CA PHE A 251 7.38 4.43 15.23
C PHE A 251 8.10 3.12 14.89
N LEU A 252 7.54 2.33 13.96
CA LEU A 252 8.15 1.09 13.49
C LEU A 252 9.51 1.33 12.82
N SER A 253 9.64 2.39 12.01
CA SER A 253 10.89 2.79 11.35
C SER A 253 11.96 3.21 12.36
N ILE A 254 11.59 3.95 13.42
CA ILE A 254 12.51 4.30 14.51
C ILE A 254 13.02 3.04 15.20
N ILE A 255 12.13 2.12 15.59
CA ILE A 255 12.51 0.86 16.25
C ILE A 255 13.44 0.04 15.35
N CYS A 256 13.09 -0.10 14.08
CA CYS A 256 13.88 -0.83 13.11
C CYS A 256 15.31 -0.25 12.99
N CYS A 257 15.44 1.07 12.90
CA CYS A 257 16.76 1.72 12.82
C CYS A 257 17.56 1.55 14.12
N VAL A 258 16.95 1.79 15.28
CA VAL A 258 17.60 1.57 16.57
C VAL A 258 18.10 0.13 16.69
N LEU A 259 17.31 -0.84 16.24
CA LEU A 259 17.70 -2.25 16.22
C LEU A 259 18.90 -2.50 15.31
N LEU A 260 18.91 -2.00 14.07
CA LEU A 260 20.01 -2.19 13.12
C LEU A 260 21.35 -1.63 13.64
N PHE A 261 21.33 -0.46 14.27
CA PHE A 261 22.52 0.18 14.83
C PHE A 261 22.96 -0.48 16.15
N THR A 262 22.03 -0.88 17.01
CA THR A 262 22.35 -1.61 18.25
C THR A 262 22.97 -2.98 17.94
N LEU A 263 22.48 -3.64 16.89
CA LEU A 263 23.05 -4.87 16.39
C LEU A 263 24.36 -4.64 15.62
N GLN A 264 24.89 -3.41 15.50
CA GLN A 264 26.11 -3.12 14.73
C GLN A 264 26.07 -3.66 13.30
N VAL A 265 24.90 -3.65 12.64
CA VAL A 265 24.80 -4.02 11.21
C VAL A 265 25.45 -2.94 10.35
N PHE A 266 25.29 -1.68 10.78
CA PHE A 266 25.93 -0.52 10.22
C PHE A 266 26.74 0.19 11.32
N GLN A 267 28.01 0.45 11.07
CA GLN A 267 28.94 1.16 11.96
C GLN A 267 29.33 2.52 11.35
N ASN A 268 29.61 2.54 10.04
CA ASN A 268 30.12 3.71 9.32
C ASN A 268 29.04 4.48 8.56
N THR A 269 27.88 3.87 8.33
CA THR A 269 26.74 4.50 7.65
C THR A 269 25.98 5.48 8.53
N ASN A 270 25.57 6.62 7.98
CA ASN A 270 24.79 7.62 8.68
C ASN A 270 23.38 7.13 9.08
N PHE A 271 23.02 7.29 10.36
CA PHE A 271 21.72 6.90 10.91
C PHE A 271 20.52 7.51 10.17
N LEU A 272 20.59 8.78 9.81
CA LEU A 272 19.48 9.51 9.20
C LEU A 272 19.13 8.95 7.81
N LEU A 273 20.13 8.50 7.05
CA LEU A 273 19.94 7.95 5.70
C LEU A 273 19.20 6.61 5.73
N ILE A 274 19.57 5.71 6.65
CA ILE A 274 18.86 4.44 6.85
C ILE A 274 17.45 4.68 7.40
N PHE A 275 17.29 5.62 8.32
CA PHE A 275 15.97 6.02 8.82
C PHE A 275 15.05 6.53 7.72
N LEU A 276 15.56 7.42 6.86
CA LEU A 276 14.80 7.98 5.76
C LEU A 276 14.47 6.89 4.72
N LEU A 277 15.39 5.98 4.42
CA LEU A 277 15.16 4.82 3.56
C LEU A 277 14.00 3.94 4.07
N VAL A 278 14.05 3.52 5.33
CA VAL A 278 13.02 2.67 5.95
C VAL A 278 11.67 3.39 6.05
N LEU A 279 11.67 4.69 6.37
CA LEU A 279 10.46 5.50 6.46
C LEU A 279 9.79 5.69 5.10
N LEU A 280 10.54 6.09 4.07
CA LEU A 280 9.99 6.27 2.72
C LEU A 280 9.44 4.96 2.15
N TYR A 281 10.17 3.85 2.33
CA TYR A 281 9.69 2.54 1.93
C TYR A 281 8.37 2.17 2.62
N SER A 282 8.30 2.37 3.93
CA SER A 282 7.08 2.00 4.67
C SER A 282 5.89 2.89 4.29
N LEU A 283 6.12 4.17 3.99
CA LEU A 283 5.09 5.08 3.45
C LEU A 283 4.65 4.69 2.02
N SER A 284 5.56 4.26 1.15
CA SER A 284 5.22 3.79 -0.20
C SER A 284 4.37 2.52 -0.13
N ILE A 285 4.68 1.60 0.79
CA ILE A 285 3.90 0.37 0.99
C ILE A 285 2.47 0.66 1.48
N ILE A 286 2.25 1.72 2.29
CA ILE A 286 0.89 2.15 2.63
C ILE A 286 0.11 2.57 1.37
N MET A 287 0.72 3.38 0.51
CA MET A 287 0.10 3.82 -0.74
C MET A 287 -0.13 2.67 -1.72
N PHE A 288 0.80 1.72 -1.80
CA PHE A 288 0.61 0.47 -2.53
C PHE A 288 -0.59 -0.32 -2.00
N GLY A 289 -0.74 -0.40 -0.67
CA GLY A 289 -1.90 -1.02 -0.02
C GLY A 289 -3.23 -0.36 -0.44
N PHE A 290 -3.26 0.97 -0.51
CA PHE A 290 -4.45 1.70 -1.00
C PHE A 290 -4.71 1.41 -2.47
N MET A 291 -3.66 1.35 -3.30
CA MET A 291 -3.75 1.05 -4.74
C MET A 291 -4.39 -0.32 -5.01
N ILE A 292 -4.05 -1.34 -4.21
CA ILE A 292 -4.58 -2.70 -4.44
C ILE A 292 -5.96 -2.95 -3.84
N THR A 293 -6.42 -2.10 -2.92
CA THR A 293 -7.70 -2.25 -2.21
C THR A 293 -8.91 -2.47 -3.14
N PRO A 294 -9.07 -1.74 -4.26
CA PRO A 294 -10.23 -1.90 -5.14
C PRO A 294 -10.39 -3.31 -5.73
N PHE A 295 -9.30 -4.05 -5.92
CA PHE A 295 -9.30 -5.38 -6.53
C PHE A 295 -9.81 -6.50 -5.62
N PHE A 296 -9.98 -6.23 -4.32
CA PHE A 296 -10.40 -7.23 -3.35
C PHE A 296 -11.78 -6.95 -2.78
N ASP A 297 -12.61 -8.00 -2.71
CA ASP A 297 -13.92 -7.96 -2.06
C ASP A 297 -13.93 -8.64 -0.69
N LYS A 298 -12.96 -9.55 -0.45
CA LYS A 298 -12.80 -10.26 0.82
C LYS A 298 -11.59 -9.77 1.60
N SER A 299 -11.85 -9.34 2.84
CA SER A 299 -10.86 -8.72 3.73
C SER A 299 -9.64 -9.61 4.04
N ARG A 300 -9.85 -10.88 4.40
CA ARG A 300 -8.74 -11.81 4.72
C ARG A 300 -7.87 -12.13 3.52
N THR A 301 -8.49 -12.35 2.35
CA THR A 301 -7.78 -12.64 1.10
C THR A 301 -6.92 -11.45 0.69
N ALA A 302 -7.45 -10.22 0.83
CA ALA A 302 -6.71 -8.99 0.55
C ALA A 302 -5.43 -8.88 1.39
N GLY A 303 -5.52 -9.12 2.70
CA GLY A 303 -4.37 -9.04 3.59
C GLY A 303 -3.25 -10.02 3.23
N ILE A 304 -3.59 -11.30 3.07
CA ILE A 304 -2.60 -12.35 2.78
C ILE A 304 -2.01 -12.17 1.38
N LEU A 305 -2.86 -11.97 0.36
CA LEU A 305 -2.39 -11.86 -1.03
C LEU A 305 -1.67 -10.54 -1.28
N GLY A 306 -2.08 -9.46 -0.60
CA GLY A 306 -1.38 -8.18 -0.66
C GLY A 306 0.03 -8.26 -0.10
N ASN A 307 0.21 -8.86 1.09
CA ASN A 307 1.55 -9.08 1.64
C ASN A 307 2.38 -10.03 0.77
N PHE A 308 1.78 -11.11 0.25
CA PHE A 308 2.45 -12.03 -0.66
C PHE A 308 2.91 -11.34 -1.95
N ALA A 309 2.09 -10.48 -2.55
CA ALA A 309 2.44 -9.73 -3.75
C ALA A 309 3.67 -8.83 -3.52
N VAL A 310 3.72 -8.10 -2.40
CA VAL A 310 4.86 -7.23 -2.07
C VAL A 310 6.15 -8.04 -1.89
N ASN A 311 6.05 -9.25 -1.32
CA ASN A 311 7.19 -10.16 -1.15
C ASN A 311 7.63 -10.83 -2.45
N ILE A 312 6.73 -11.12 -3.38
CA ILE A 312 7.12 -11.56 -4.74
C ILE A 312 7.85 -10.44 -5.46
N MET A 313 7.34 -9.21 -5.36
CA MET A 313 7.95 -8.05 -6.02
C MET A 313 9.37 -7.77 -5.51
N SER A 314 9.67 -8.09 -4.24
CA SER A 314 11.05 -7.97 -3.74
C SER A 314 12.03 -8.94 -4.42
N LEU A 315 11.58 -10.08 -4.95
CA LEU A 315 12.45 -11.02 -5.68
C LEU A 315 12.99 -10.45 -6.99
N LEU A 316 12.36 -9.41 -7.55
CA LEU A 316 12.89 -8.70 -8.72
C LEU A 316 14.24 -8.02 -8.46
N TYR A 317 14.63 -7.86 -7.20
CA TYR A 317 15.99 -7.53 -6.78
C TYR A 317 17.06 -8.41 -7.45
N PHE A 318 16.79 -9.72 -7.67
CA PHE A 318 17.76 -10.64 -8.26
C PHE A 318 18.12 -10.34 -9.72
N ILE A 319 17.36 -9.47 -10.41
CA ILE A 319 17.70 -9.00 -11.75
C ILE A 319 19.12 -8.40 -11.78
N GLN A 320 19.60 -7.81 -10.67
CA GLN A 320 20.95 -7.27 -10.59
C GLN A 320 22.08 -8.29 -10.75
N VAL A 321 21.79 -9.58 -10.54
CA VAL A 321 22.77 -10.66 -10.73
C VAL A 321 22.94 -10.99 -12.21
N PHE A 322 21.90 -10.80 -13.01
CA PHE A 322 21.87 -11.17 -14.43
C PHE A 322 22.18 -10.01 -15.37
N VAL A 323 22.17 -8.77 -14.87
CA VAL A 323 22.34 -7.57 -15.68
C VAL A 323 23.71 -6.95 -15.41
N ASP A 324 24.51 -6.78 -16.46
CA ASP A 324 25.81 -6.13 -16.37
C ASP A 324 25.69 -4.72 -15.79
N SER A 325 26.65 -4.39 -14.92
CA SER A 325 26.68 -3.18 -14.08
C SER A 325 26.67 -1.86 -14.86
N SER A 326 26.83 -1.94 -16.18
CA SER A 326 26.90 -0.86 -17.16
C SER A 326 25.53 -0.35 -17.64
N SER A 327 24.43 -1.10 -17.45
CA SER A 327 23.09 -0.64 -17.87
C SER A 327 22.30 0.04 -16.75
N SER A 328 22.44 1.35 -16.62
CA SER A 328 21.78 2.10 -15.53
C SER A 328 20.26 2.03 -15.59
N VAL A 329 19.65 2.11 -16.78
CA VAL A 329 18.19 2.32 -16.94
C VAL A 329 17.34 1.18 -16.36
N ALA A 330 17.77 -0.08 -16.51
CA ALA A 330 17.04 -1.23 -15.98
C ALA A 330 16.86 -1.14 -14.45
N PHE A 331 17.90 -0.68 -13.75
CA PHE A 331 17.85 -0.50 -12.30
C PHE A 331 16.93 0.63 -11.87
N TRP A 332 16.83 1.72 -12.63
CA TRP A 332 15.87 2.80 -12.37
C TRP A 332 14.42 2.32 -12.51
N ILE A 333 14.13 1.46 -13.51
CA ILE A 333 12.79 0.90 -13.72
C ILE A 333 12.43 -0.10 -12.62
N VAL A 334 13.35 -1.02 -12.28
CA VAL A 334 13.14 -1.98 -11.18
C VAL A 334 12.97 -1.25 -9.85
N SER A 335 13.69 -0.13 -9.64
CA SER A 335 13.56 0.69 -8.44
C SER A 335 12.22 1.42 -8.31
N LEU A 336 11.40 1.52 -9.35
CA LEU A 336 10.02 2.06 -9.31
C LEU A 336 9.03 1.06 -8.65
N ILE A 337 9.46 -0.18 -8.48
CA ILE A 337 8.78 -1.15 -7.62
C ILE A 337 9.39 -1.00 -6.24
N SER A 338 8.66 -0.36 -5.32
CA SER A 338 9.24 0.10 -4.05
C SER A 338 9.92 -1.00 -3.23
N SER A 339 9.40 -2.24 -3.27
CA SER A 339 10.03 -3.41 -2.64
C SER A 339 11.40 -3.74 -3.18
N SER A 340 11.56 -3.69 -4.51
CA SER A 340 12.82 -3.96 -5.19
C SER A 340 13.79 -2.79 -5.01
N GLY A 341 13.29 -1.54 -5.10
CA GLY A 341 14.08 -0.33 -4.87
C GLY A 341 14.67 -0.26 -3.45
N PHE A 342 13.89 -0.62 -2.43
CA PHE A 342 14.39 -0.74 -1.06
C PHE A 342 15.43 -1.85 -0.92
N ALA A 343 15.20 -3.02 -1.51
CA ALA A 343 16.17 -4.12 -1.47
C ALA A 343 17.51 -3.73 -2.14
N LEU A 344 17.47 -3.06 -3.29
CA LEU A 344 18.67 -2.53 -3.98
C LEU A 344 19.41 -1.48 -3.13
N ALA A 345 18.68 -0.57 -2.48
CA ALA A 345 19.28 0.44 -1.61
C ALA A 345 19.95 -0.17 -0.38
N MET A 346 19.31 -1.15 0.25
CA MET A 346 19.86 -1.89 1.38
C MET A 346 21.09 -2.70 0.98
N ASP A 347 21.08 -3.37 -0.19
CA ASP A 347 22.25 -4.06 -0.72
C ASP A 347 23.42 -3.09 -0.94
N LYS A 348 23.14 -1.93 -1.54
CA LYS A 348 24.16 -0.90 -1.76
C LYS A 348 24.76 -0.38 -0.46
N ALA A 349 23.93 -0.13 0.56
CA ALA A 349 24.37 0.30 1.88
C ALA A 349 25.27 -0.76 2.54
N LEU A 350 24.89 -2.04 2.47
CA LEU A 350 25.71 -3.14 2.97
C LEU A 350 27.05 -3.23 2.22
N VAL A 351 27.06 -3.10 0.90
CA VAL A 351 28.31 -3.14 0.11
C VAL A 351 29.27 -2.01 0.49
N MET A 352 28.75 -0.79 0.70
CA MET A 352 29.56 0.35 1.12
C MET A 352 30.06 0.21 2.57
N GLU A 353 29.24 -0.36 3.44
CA GLU A 353 29.61 -0.70 4.82
C GLU A 353 30.74 -1.74 4.85
N LEU A 354 30.65 -2.78 4.01
CA LEU A 354 31.68 -3.82 3.88
C LEU A 354 33.01 -3.31 3.34
N LYS A 355 32.99 -2.22 2.57
CA LYS A 355 34.21 -1.53 2.11
C LYS A 355 34.83 -0.62 3.17
N GLY A 356 34.16 -0.41 4.31
CA GLY A 356 34.61 0.49 5.37
C GLY A 356 34.25 1.97 5.15
N GLU A 357 33.64 2.33 4.01
CA GLU A 357 33.24 3.72 3.72
C GLU A 357 31.88 4.09 4.33
N GLY A 358 30.95 3.13 4.39
CA GLY A 358 29.55 3.37 4.77
C GLY A 358 28.81 4.30 3.79
N VAL A 359 27.53 4.58 4.05
CA VAL A 359 26.78 5.60 3.29
C VAL A 359 26.73 6.91 4.07
N ASN A 360 27.24 7.98 3.46
CA ASN A 360 27.32 9.34 3.99
C ASN A 360 26.79 10.34 2.95
N PHE A 361 26.45 11.56 3.37
CA PHE A 361 25.88 12.58 2.48
C PHE A 361 26.74 12.87 1.24
N ASP A 362 28.05 12.70 1.35
CA ASP A 362 29.00 12.97 0.27
C ASP A 362 29.05 11.86 -0.79
N ASN A 363 28.66 10.63 -0.45
CA ASN A 363 28.77 9.46 -1.32
C ASN A 363 27.41 8.89 -1.79
N LEU A 364 26.31 9.62 -1.61
CA LEU A 364 24.95 9.21 -2.04
C LEU A 364 24.86 8.81 -3.52
N TRP A 365 25.65 9.48 -4.35
CA TRP A 365 25.64 9.33 -5.81
C TRP A 365 26.79 8.47 -6.34
N SER A 366 27.59 7.85 -5.49
CA SER A 366 28.80 7.13 -5.90
C SER A 366 28.59 5.63 -6.12
N GLY A 367 29.40 5.09 -7.04
CA GLY A 367 29.52 3.66 -7.33
C GLY A 367 28.59 3.14 -8.45
N PRO A 368 28.90 1.96 -9.00
CA PRO A 368 28.15 1.36 -10.11
C PRO A 368 26.76 0.86 -9.70
N GLY A 369 25.85 0.75 -10.67
CA GLY A 369 24.46 0.37 -10.47
C GLY A 369 23.57 1.55 -10.05
N MET A 370 22.52 1.26 -9.27
CA MET A 370 21.63 2.27 -8.71
C MET A 370 22.30 2.98 -7.52
N PRO A 371 22.50 4.31 -7.55
CA PRO A 371 23.01 5.03 -6.40
C PRO A 371 22.00 5.04 -5.25
N PHE A 372 22.49 5.09 -4.01
CA PHE A 372 21.63 5.09 -2.81
C PHE A 372 20.65 6.27 -2.81
N GLY A 373 21.13 7.47 -3.17
CA GLY A 373 20.28 8.65 -3.31
C GLY A 373 19.18 8.47 -4.36
N GLY A 374 19.44 7.67 -5.40
CA GLY A 374 18.51 7.44 -6.49
C GLY A 374 17.30 6.65 -6.00
N SER A 375 17.55 5.60 -5.20
CA SER A 375 16.49 4.80 -4.61
C SER A 375 15.62 5.62 -3.67
N LEU A 376 16.19 6.56 -2.92
CA LEU A 376 15.43 7.50 -2.07
C LEU A 376 14.46 8.36 -2.90
N ILE A 377 14.94 8.94 -4.01
CA ILE A 377 14.11 9.74 -4.91
C ILE A 377 13.02 8.87 -5.53
N MET A 378 13.36 7.65 -5.98
CA MET A 378 12.40 6.74 -6.60
C MET A 378 11.29 6.35 -5.63
N MET A 379 11.60 6.02 -4.37
CA MET A 379 10.54 5.72 -3.39
C MET A 379 9.67 6.94 -3.06
N ALA A 380 10.25 8.14 -3.03
CA ALA A 380 9.47 9.37 -2.87
C ALA A 380 8.51 9.58 -4.06
N LEU A 381 8.94 9.27 -5.28
CA LEU A 381 8.10 9.26 -6.47
C LEU A 381 7.02 8.16 -6.40
N ASP A 382 7.36 6.96 -5.91
CA ASP A 382 6.44 5.84 -5.76
C ASP A 382 5.28 6.19 -4.82
N ILE A 383 5.52 6.94 -3.73
CA ILE A 383 4.45 7.44 -2.85
C ILE A 383 3.41 8.24 -3.65
N ILE A 384 3.88 9.12 -4.54
CA ILE A 384 3.02 9.97 -5.37
C ILE A 384 2.31 9.13 -6.45
N ILE A 385 3.06 8.27 -7.15
CA ILE A 385 2.55 7.42 -8.23
C ILE A 385 1.50 6.45 -7.69
N TYR A 386 1.79 5.70 -6.62
CA TYR A 386 0.85 4.79 -5.99
C TYR A 386 -0.35 5.54 -5.42
N GLY A 387 -0.17 6.75 -4.88
CA GLY A 387 -1.29 7.60 -4.44
C GLY A 387 -2.22 8.02 -5.57
N LEU A 388 -1.66 8.47 -6.70
CA LEU A 388 -2.42 8.84 -7.91
C LEU A 388 -3.13 7.62 -8.52
N LEU A 389 -2.43 6.48 -8.60
CA LEU A 389 -3.02 5.22 -9.05
C LEU A 389 -4.12 4.75 -8.10
N ALA A 390 -3.95 4.85 -6.79
CA ALA A 390 -4.99 4.51 -5.82
C ALA A 390 -6.26 5.37 -6.04
N TYR A 391 -6.09 6.67 -6.22
CA TYR A 391 -7.22 7.56 -6.53
C TYR A 391 -7.89 7.20 -7.87
N TYR A 392 -7.10 6.93 -8.91
CA TYR A 392 -7.60 6.55 -10.22
C TYR A 392 -8.37 5.22 -10.16
N LEU A 393 -7.79 4.20 -9.52
CA LEU A 393 -8.37 2.87 -9.43
C LEU A 393 -9.64 2.86 -8.55
N ASP A 394 -9.70 3.62 -7.45
CA ASP A 394 -10.92 3.76 -6.63
C ASP A 394 -12.06 4.44 -7.41
N CYS A 395 -11.74 5.30 -8.39
CA CYS A 395 -12.74 5.94 -9.25
C CYS A 395 -13.22 5.06 -10.43
N VAL A 396 -12.36 4.18 -10.94
CA VAL A 396 -12.57 3.44 -12.20
C VAL A 396 -13.03 1.99 -11.95
N ILE A 397 -12.48 1.32 -10.94
CA ILE A 397 -12.80 -0.07 -10.60
C ILE A 397 -14.10 -0.07 -9.77
N PRO A 398 -15.10 -0.87 -10.15
CA PRO A 398 -16.38 -0.88 -9.46
C PRO A 398 -16.21 -1.44 -8.04
N SER A 399 -16.61 -0.65 -7.03
CA SER A 399 -17.19 -1.23 -5.82
C SER A 399 -18.58 -1.78 -6.18
N GLU A 400 -19.04 -2.82 -5.49
CA GLU A 400 -20.34 -3.48 -5.71
C GLU A 400 -21.52 -2.48 -5.72
N HIS A 401 -21.35 -1.31 -5.07
CA HIS A 401 -22.31 -0.20 -5.03
C HIS A 401 -21.52 1.12 -5.11
N GLY A 402 -21.65 1.84 -6.23
CA GLY A 402 -20.99 3.10 -6.50
C GLY A 402 -21.16 3.51 -7.97
N ILE A 403 -21.24 4.81 -8.25
CA ILE A 403 -21.35 5.32 -9.63
C ILE A 403 -19.97 5.27 -10.28
N ARG A 404 -19.79 4.38 -11.27
CA ARG A 404 -18.57 4.24 -12.08
C ARG A 404 -18.23 5.56 -12.79
N ARG A 405 -17.00 6.06 -12.63
CA ARG A 405 -16.47 7.10 -13.52
C ARG A 405 -15.85 6.44 -14.76
N SER A 406 -15.98 7.11 -15.91
CA SER A 406 -15.35 6.65 -17.16
C SER A 406 -13.81 6.60 -16.98
N PRO A 407 -13.10 5.61 -17.54
CA PRO A 407 -11.63 5.52 -17.45
C PRO A 407 -10.91 6.80 -17.93
N PHE A 408 -11.49 7.53 -18.88
CA PHE A 408 -10.93 8.79 -19.41
C PHE A 408 -11.43 10.05 -18.70
N PHE A 409 -11.99 9.91 -17.50
CA PHE A 409 -12.53 11.03 -16.72
C PHE A 409 -11.51 12.14 -16.49
N CYS A 410 -10.25 11.79 -16.22
CA CYS A 410 -9.17 12.76 -15.98
C CYS A 410 -8.85 13.65 -17.19
N PHE A 411 -9.27 13.27 -18.40
CA PHE A 411 -9.06 14.05 -19.62
C PHE A 411 -10.28 14.92 -19.99
N LYS A 412 -11.38 14.84 -19.22
CA LYS A 412 -12.56 15.68 -19.49
C LYS A 412 -12.38 17.07 -18.86
N PRO A 413 -12.64 18.17 -19.60
CA PRO A 413 -12.59 19.53 -19.06
C PRO A 413 -13.50 19.74 -17.85
N SER A 414 -14.60 18.98 -17.78
CA SER A 414 -15.56 19.00 -16.67
C SER A 414 -14.99 18.51 -15.33
N PHE A 415 -13.85 17.81 -15.33
CA PHE A 415 -13.17 17.42 -14.09
C PHE A 415 -12.31 18.56 -13.53
N TRP A 416 -11.52 19.21 -14.38
CA TRP A 416 -10.59 20.27 -13.99
C TRP A 416 -11.28 21.61 -13.77
N CYS A 417 -12.34 21.89 -14.53
CA CYS A 417 -13.17 23.07 -14.37
C CYS A 417 -14.50 22.66 -13.73
N SER A 418 -14.59 22.79 -12.40
CA SER A 418 -15.90 22.78 -11.74
C SER A 418 -16.76 23.86 -12.37
N LYS A 419 -17.90 23.46 -12.94
CA LYS A 419 -18.94 24.42 -13.29
C LYS A 419 -19.21 25.25 -12.03
N LYS A 420 -19.21 26.58 -12.15
CA LYS A 420 -19.64 27.45 -11.05
C LYS A 420 -21.01 26.93 -10.58
N PRO A 421 -21.27 26.87 -9.26
CA PRO A 421 -22.60 26.53 -8.76
C PRO A 421 -23.53 27.61 -9.31
N MET A 422 -24.22 27.28 -10.40
CA MET A 422 -25.31 28.09 -10.89
C MET A 422 -26.33 28.00 -9.76
N GLN A 423 -26.57 29.11 -9.06
CA GLN A 423 -27.68 29.23 -8.13
C GLN A 423 -28.96 28.97 -8.92
N ARG A 424 -29.32 27.69 -9.06
CA ARG A 424 -30.64 27.27 -9.47
C ARG A 424 -31.47 27.38 -8.20
N ILE A 425 -31.95 28.60 -7.98
CA ILE A 425 -33.03 28.91 -7.06
C ILE A 425 -34.16 27.90 -7.34
N PRO A 426 -34.87 27.41 -6.31
CA PRO A 426 -35.99 26.47 -6.48
C PRO A 426 -36.92 26.93 -7.60
N LEU A 427 -37.56 26.00 -8.28
CA LEU A 427 -38.62 26.25 -9.26
C LEU A 427 -39.75 27.08 -8.63
N ALA A 428 -39.52 28.38 -8.53
CA ALA A 428 -40.41 29.42 -8.05
C ALA A 428 -40.17 30.64 -8.95
N ASN A 429 -40.30 30.41 -10.25
CA ASN A 429 -40.94 31.31 -11.22
C ASN A 429 -40.79 30.75 -12.63
N GLY A 430 -41.90 30.78 -13.36
CA GLY A 430 -42.07 30.22 -14.70
C GLY A 430 -40.95 30.62 -15.67
N GLY A 431 -40.39 29.61 -16.32
CA GLY A 431 -39.35 29.72 -17.34
C GLY A 431 -39.09 28.36 -17.94
N SER A 432 -39.97 27.97 -18.86
CA SER A 432 -40.00 26.71 -19.61
C SER A 432 -38.64 26.24 -20.11
N VAL A 433 -38.20 25.08 -19.62
CA VAL A 433 -37.35 24.15 -20.39
C VAL A 433 -38.16 22.87 -20.54
N GLY A 434 -38.76 22.69 -21.71
CA GLY A 434 -39.48 21.48 -22.10
C GLY A 434 -40.77 21.25 -21.33
N SER A 435 -41.84 21.94 -21.73
CA SER A 435 -43.20 21.55 -21.43
C SER A 435 -43.44 20.14 -21.98
N LEU A 436 -43.18 19.10 -21.19
CA LEU A 436 -43.88 17.84 -21.35
C LEU A 436 -45.34 18.13 -21.04
N THR A 437 -46.12 18.24 -22.12
CA THR A 437 -47.54 17.91 -22.19
C THR A 437 -48.32 18.21 -20.91
N THR A 438 -48.91 19.39 -20.87
CA THR A 438 -50.29 19.56 -20.39
C THR A 438 -51.21 18.63 -21.19
N GLY A 439 -51.14 17.34 -20.90
CA GLY A 439 -52.30 16.47 -20.91
C GLY A 439 -52.72 16.39 -19.46
N GLU A 440 -53.95 16.78 -19.16
CA GLU A 440 -54.64 16.18 -18.02
C GLU A 440 -54.68 14.68 -18.29
N ASP A 441 -53.62 13.96 -17.89
CA ASP A 441 -53.69 12.52 -17.74
C ASP A 441 -54.69 12.31 -16.59
N ASN A 442 -55.96 12.19 -16.97
CA ASN A 442 -57.02 11.63 -16.16
C ASN A 442 -56.72 10.14 -15.94
N ASN A 443 -55.56 9.85 -15.37
CA ASN A 443 -55.21 8.54 -14.91
C ASN A 443 -55.98 8.34 -13.60
N ILE A 444 -56.96 7.44 -13.63
CA ILE A 444 -57.92 7.20 -12.53
C ILE A 444 -57.18 6.87 -11.22
N ASP A 445 -55.95 6.35 -11.33
CA ASP A 445 -55.11 5.91 -10.24
C ASP A 445 -54.23 7.02 -9.63
N VAL A 446 -54.27 8.26 -10.16
CA VAL A 446 -53.44 9.38 -9.67
C VAL A 446 -54.33 10.43 -9.01
N GLU A 447 -54.17 10.60 -7.69
CA GLU A 447 -54.88 11.63 -6.95
C GLU A 447 -54.45 13.04 -7.41
N PRO A 448 -55.40 13.96 -7.67
CA PRO A 448 -55.07 15.31 -8.09
C PRO A 448 -54.29 16.07 -6.99
N VAL A 449 -53.19 16.71 -7.38
CA VAL A 449 -52.33 17.47 -6.47
C VAL A 449 -53.09 18.65 -5.87
N SER A 450 -53.14 18.74 -4.54
CA SER A 450 -53.83 19.83 -3.84
C SER A 450 -53.17 21.20 -4.12
N ARG A 451 -53.97 22.27 -4.09
CA ARG A 451 -53.50 23.62 -4.45
C ARG A 451 -52.38 24.14 -3.54
N GLU A 452 -52.32 23.67 -2.30
CA GLU A 452 -51.31 24.03 -1.31
C GLU A 452 -49.92 23.43 -1.61
N MET A 453 -49.88 22.36 -2.41
CA MET A 453 -48.67 21.61 -2.74
C MET A 453 -48.00 22.08 -4.03
N LYS A 454 -48.71 22.86 -4.85
CA LYS A 454 -48.16 23.46 -6.07
C LYS A 454 -47.02 24.42 -5.72
N GLY A 455 -45.83 24.17 -6.27
CA GLY A 455 -44.62 24.94 -6.00
C GLY A 455 -43.75 24.42 -4.85
N ARG A 456 -44.16 23.35 -4.17
CA ARG A 456 -43.36 22.65 -3.13
C ARG A 456 -42.70 21.37 -3.65
N GLU A 457 -42.44 21.28 -4.95
CA GLU A 457 -41.80 20.13 -5.58
C GLU A 457 -40.35 20.00 -5.09
N ALA A 458 -40.06 18.92 -4.36
CA ALA A 458 -38.75 18.71 -3.77
C ALA A 458 -37.95 17.64 -4.50
N ILE A 459 -38.59 16.53 -4.90
CA ILE A 459 -37.94 15.47 -5.69
C ILE A 459 -38.78 15.21 -6.94
N LYS A 460 -38.17 15.32 -8.12
CA LYS A 460 -38.81 15.06 -9.41
C LYS A 460 -38.06 13.97 -10.16
N ILE A 461 -38.70 12.83 -10.35
CA ILE A 461 -38.19 11.67 -11.07
C ILE A 461 -38.78 11.70 -12.47
N VAL A 462 -37.92 11.67 -13.50
CA VAL A 462 -38.31 11.79 -14.91
C VAL A 462 -37.80 10.58 -15.69
N ASP A 463 -38.75 9.81 -16.23
CA ASP A 463 -38.57 8.65 -17.09
C ASP A 463 -37.44 7.73 -16.62
N MET A 464 -37.44 7.37 -15.34
CA MET A 464 -36.34 6.62 -14.75
C MET A 464 -36.39 5.14 -15.18
N PHE A 465 -35.31 4.66 -15.77
CA PHE A 465 -35.13 3.25 -16.11
C PHE A 465 -33.88 2.68 -15.44
N LYS A 466 -34.00 1.45 -14.93
CA LYS A 466 -32.86 0.69 -14.43
C LYS A 466 -32.99 -0.76 -14.81
N SER A 467 -31.99 -1.27 -15.51
CA SER A 467 -31.86 -2.68 -15.83
C SER A 467 -30.53 -3.25 -15.34
N PHE A 468 -30.57 -4.49 -14.89
CA PHE A 468 -29.40 -5.24 -14.46
C PHE A 468 -29.13 -6.38 -15.43
N HIS A 469 -27.89 -6.44 -15.89
CA HIS A 469 -27.39 -7.48 -16.78
C HIS A 469 -26.53 -8.43 -15.96
N HIS A 470 -26.81 -9.73 -16.02
CA HIS A 470 -25.99 -10.75 -15.41
C HIS A 470 -25.51 -11.72 -16.48
N CYS A 471 -24.22 -12.06 -16.44
CA CYS A 471 -23.65 -13.08 -17.31
C CYS A 471 -24.46 -14.38 -17.11
N ARG A 472 -25.19 -14.80 -18.16
CA ARG A 472 -26.07 -15.99 -18.22
C ARG A 472 -27.50 -15.86 -17.67
N LYS A 473 -27.98 -14.67 -17.29
CA LYS A 473 -29.40 -14.45 -16.93
C LYS A 473 -30.04 -13.41 -17.86
N PRO A 474 -31.36 -13.50 -18.12
CA PRO A 474 -32.07 -12.47 -18.86
C PRO A 474 -31.95 -11.11 -18.16
N GLU A 475 -32.01 -10.04 -18.94
CA GLU A 475 -32.00 -8.66 -18.43
C GLU A 475 -33.18 -8.46 -17.47
N ILE A 476 -32.89 -8.04 -16.24
CA ILE A 476 -33.91 -7.74 -15.24
C ILE A 476 -34.14 -6.24 -15.26
N LYS A 477 -35.30 -5.81 -15.75
CA LYS A 477 -35.76 -4.42 -15.67
C LYS A 477 -36.29 -4.16 -14.26
N ALA A 478 -35.43 -3.65 -13.38
CA ALA A 478 -35.77 -3.33 -12.00
C ALA A 478 -36.64 -2.07 -11.88
N ILE A 479 -36.47 -1.11 -12.79
CA ILE A 479 -37.29 0.11 -12.88
C ILE A 479 -37.58 0.36 -14.36
N ASN A 480 -38.86 0.57 -14.70
CA ASN A 480 -39.33 0.68 -16.09
C ASN A 480 -40.15 1.95 -16.31
N GLY A 481 -39.50 3.11 -16.40
CA GLY A 481 -40.13 4.38 -16.79
C GLY A 481 -40.97 5.01 -15.68
N ILE A 482 -40.41 5.13 -14.48
CA ILE A 482 -41.12 5.76 -13.36
C ILE A 482 -41.04 7.29 -13.49
N ASN A 483 -42.21 7.94 -13.42
CA ASN A 483 -42.39 9.38 -13.28
C ASN A 483 -43.05 9.64 -11.92
N LEU A 484 -42.37 10.36 -11.03
CA LEU A 484 -42.86 10.61 -9.67
C LEU A 484 -42.41 12.00 -9.20
N THR A 485 -43.33 12.76 -8.63
CA THR A 485 -43.04 14.04 -8.00
C THR A 485 -43.39 13.97 -6.52
N ILE A 486 -42.43 14.30 -5.66
CA ILE A 486 -42.53 14.28 -4.20
C ILE A 486 -42.40 15.71 -3.70
N TYR A 487 -43.20 16.05 -2.69
CA TYR A 487 -43.33 17.41 -2.21
C TYR A 487 -42.82 17.59 -0.78
N GLU A 488 -42.46 18.83 -0.45
CA GLU A 488 -42.05 19.21 0.91
C GLU A 488 -43.24 19.25 1.88
N GLY A 489 -43.01 18.79 3.12
CA GLY A 489 -44.01 18.77 4.19
C GLY A 489 -44.84 17.49 4.28
N GLN A 490 -44.56 16.50 3.42
CA GLN A 490 -45.27 15.23 3.37
C GLN A 490 -44.34 14.05 3.67
N ILE A 491 -44.94 12.97 4.16
CA ILE A 491 -44.32 11.65 4.21
C ILE A 491 -44.82 10.88 2.99
N THR A 492 -43.92 10.38 2.18
CA THR A 492 -44.26 9.58 0.99
C THR A 492 -43.80 8.16 1.21
N ALA A 493 -44.75 7.23 1.24
CA ALA A 493 -44.50 5.80 1.34
C ALA A 493 -44.54 5.15 -0.05
N ILE A 494 -43.47 4.44 -0.40
CA ILE A 494 -43.43 3.57 -1.59
C ILE A 494 -43.77 2.15 -1.14
N LEU A 495 -45.01 1.76 -1.40
CA LEU A 495 -45.53 0.43 -1.10
C LEU A 495 -45.40 -0.49 -2.31
N GLY A 496 -45.01 -1.75 -2.09
CA GLY A 496 -44.98 -2.76 -3.14
C GLY A 496 -44.41 -4.09 -2.63
N HIS A 497 -44.61 -5.17 -3.38
CA HIS A 497 -44.06 -6.47 -3.01
C HIS A 497 -42.52 -6.52 -3.10
N ASN A 498 -41.93 -7.57 -2.54
CA ASN A 498 -40.49 -7.81 -2.65
C ASN A 498 -40.11 -8.06 -4.11
N GLY A 499 -39.03 -7.41 -4.58
CA GLY A 499 -38.61 -7.48 -5.98
C GLY A 499 -39.24 -6.43 -6.90
N ALA A 500 -40.15 -5.57 -6.41
CA ALA A 500 -40.75 -4.49 -7.20
C ALA A 500 -39.79 -3.33 -7.57
N GLY A 501 -38.52 -3.38 -7.16
CA GLY A 501 -37.53 -2.34 -7.47
C GLY A 501 -37.42 -1.19 -6.47
N LYS A 502 -38.15 -1.22 -5.34
CA LYS A 502 -38.15 -0.17 -4.29
C LYS A 502 -36.74 0.24 -3.82
N THR A 503 -35.95 -0.73 -3.35
CA THR A 503 -34.55 -0.52 -2.93
C THR A 503 -33.67 -0.04 -4.08
N THR A 504 -33.96 -0.45 -5.33
CA THR A 504 -33.21 0.02 -6.50
C THR A 504 -33.44 1.52 -6.74
N LEU A 505 -34.68 1.99 -6.58
CA LEU A 505 -35.02 3.41 -6.69
C LEU A 505 -34.28 4.23 -5.63
N PHE A 506 -34.28 3.77 -4.38
CA PHE A 506 -33.59 4.43 -3.28
C PHE A 506 -32.07 4.47 -3.47
N ASN A 507 -31.48 3.38 -3.97
CA ASN A 507 -30.06 3.33 -4.33
C ASN A 507 -29.72 4.34 -5.44
N ILE A 508 -30.64 4.64 -6.35
CA ILE A 508 -30.45 5.69 -7.34
C ILE A 508 -30.53 7.07 -6.69
N LEU A 509 -31.57 7.36 -5.91
CA LEU A 509 -31.75 8.64 -5.23
C LEU A 509 -30.61 9.00 -4.26
N THR A 510 -29.99 7.99 -3.63
CA THR A 510 -28.84 8.15 -2.73
C THR A 510 -27.48 8.15 -3.45
N GLY A 511 -27.48 7.89 -4.76
CA GLY A 511 -26.29 7.84 -5.62
C GLY A 511 -25.38 6.65 -5.36
N LEU A 512 -25.92 5.55 -4.83
CA LEU A 512 -25.26 4.24 -4.78
C LEU A 512 -25.24 3.57 -6.16
N THR A 513 -26.29 3.77 -6.95
CA THR A 513 -26.45 3.12 -8.26
C THR A 513 -26.81 4.16 -9.32
N ALA A 514 -26.12 4.17 -10.45
CA ALA A 514 -26.51 5.03 -11.58
C ALA A 514 -27.77 4.50 -12.29
N PRO A 515 -28.70 5.37 -12.73
CA PRO A 515 -29.80 4.96 -13.60
C PRO A 515 -29.28 4.49 -14.97
N THR A 516 -30.03 3.60 -15.65
CA THR A 516 -29.73 3.19 -17.04
C THR A 516 -30.16 4.28 -18.02
N SER A 517 -31.34 4.88 -17.79
CA SER A 517 -31.86 6.04 -18.53
C SER A 517 -32.76 6.87 -17.61
N GLY A 518 -33.09 8.09 -18.03
CA GLY A 518 -33.82 9.07 -17.22
C GLY A 518 -32.96 9.80 -16.20
N THR A 519 -33.60 10.59 -15.34
CA THR A 519 -32.92 11.30 -14.27
C THR A 519 -33.85 11.61 -13.09
N ALA A 520 -33.28 12.03 -11.96
CA ALA A 520 -34.01 12.60 -10.84
C ALA A 520 -33.38 13.95 -10.44
N TYR A 521 -34.23 14.91 -10.11
CA TYR A 521 -33.86 16.21 -9.59
C TYR A 521 -34.30 16.33 -8.14
N ILE A 522 -33.38 16.67 -7.26
CA ILE A 522 -33.64 16.86 -5.82
C ILE A 522 -33.33 18.32 -5.49
N PHE A 523 -34.34 19.13 -5.15
CA PHE A 523 -34.22 20.59 -5.00
C PHE A 523 -33.46 21.26 -6.16
N GLY A 524 -33.65 20.77 -7.39
CA GLY A 524 -32.99 21.29 -8.60
C GLY A 524 -31.60 20.70 -8.90
N TYR A 525 -31.03 19.89 -8.01
CA TYR A 525 -29.76 19.17 -8.21
C TYR A 525 -29.97 17.85 -8.97
N ASP A 526 -29.18 17.58 -10.01
CA ASP A 526 -29.29 16.35 -10.82
C ASP A 526 -28.53 15.19 -10.15
N VAL A 527 -29.20 14.07 -9.92
CA VAL A 527 -28.63 12.87 -9.27
C VAL A 527 -27.49 12.24 -10.10
N ARG A 528 -27.39 12.54 -11.40
CA ARG A 528 -26.32 12.03 -12.27
C ARG A 528 -25.04 12.86 -12.20
N ASP A 529 -25.11 14.13 -11.81
CA ASP A 529 -23.90 14.97 -11.70
C ASP A 529 -23.23 14.70 -10.33
N PRO A 530 -21.96 14.24 -10.31
CA PRO A 530 -21.26 13.97 -9.05
C PRO A 530 -21.16 15.17 -8.12
N ASN A 531 -21.07 16.41 -8.63
CA ASN A 531 -20.96 17.60 -7.79
C ASN A 531 -22.28 17.92 -7.09
N ASP A 532 -23.39 17.77 -7.82
CA ASP A 532 -24.75 17.95 -7.31
C ASP A 532 -25.08 16.86 -6.28
N MET A 533 -24.64 15.63 -6.50
CA MET A 533 -24.79 14.53 -5.54
C MET A 533 -24.09 14.80 -4.20
N ASP A 534 -22.96 15.50 -4.18
CA ASP A 534 -22.29 15.87 -2.94
C ASP A 534 -23.06 16.94 -2.16
N GLU A 535 -23.84 17.81 -2.83
CA GLU A 535 -24.79 18.72 -2.17
C GLU A 535 -26.02 17.96 -1.66
N ILE A 536 -26.56 17.04 -2.46
CA ILE A 536 -27.70 16.18 -2.06
C ILE A 536 -27.35 15.41 -0.78
N ARG A 537 -26.20 14.73 -0.73
CA ARG A 537 -25.77 13.95 0.45
C ARG A 537 -25.58 14.80 1.71
N ARG A 538 -25.25 16.09 1.57
CA ARG A 538 -25.17 17.00 2.72
C ARG A 538 -26.54 17.25 3.35
N MET A 539 -27.59 17.34 2.54
CA MET A 539 -28.96 17.61 3.01
C MET A 539 -29.81 16.35 3.24
N THR A 540 -29.31 15.16 2.89
CA THR A 540 -30.04 13.89 3.02
C THR A 540 -29.53 13.05 4.18
N GLY A 541 -30.43 12.56 5.02
CA GLY A 541 -30.21 11.46 5.97
C GLY A 541 -30.76 10.16 5.41
N VAL A 542 -30.04 9.04 5.57
CA VAL A 542 -30.43 7.77 4.95
C VAL A 542 -30.44 6.64 5.98
N CYS A 543 -31.52 5.88 6.07
CA CYS A 543 -31.53 4.60 6.78
C CYS A 543 -31.58 3.48 5.74
N PRO A 544 -30.45 2.80 5.44
CA PRO A 544 -30.43 1.69 4.48
C PRO A 544 -31.15 0.45 5.04
N GLN A 545 -31.46 -0.53 4.18
CA GLN A 545 -32.13 -1.77 4.61
C GLN A 545 -31.31 -2.56 5.64
N HIS A 546 -29.99 -2.64 5.44
CA HIS A 546 -29.07 -3.27 6.41
C HIS A 546 -28.43 -2.21 7.30
N ASP A 547 -28.45 -2.44 8.61
CA ASP A 547 -27.89 -1.51 9.60
C ASP A 547 -26.37 -1.38 9.46
N ILE A 548 -25.89 -0.22 8.99
CA ILE A 548 -24.46 0.10 8.82
C ILE A 548 -23.91 0.64 10.15
N LEU A 549 -23.64 -0.26 11.09
CA LEU A 549 -23.18 0.07 12.44
C LEU A 549 -21.77 -0.46 12.71
N PHE A 550 -21.05 0.24 13.58
CA PHE A 550 -19.76 -0.19 14.10
C PHE A 550 -19.96 -0.99 15.39
N ASP A 551 -19.82 -2.32 15.32
CA ASP A 551 -20.09 -3.22 16.44
C ASP A 551 -19.42 -2.83 17.76
N ASN A 552 -18.21 -2.26 17.71
CA ASN A 552 -17.41 -1.92 18.89
C ASN A 552 -17.63 -0.49 19.42
N LEU A 553 -18.48 0.32 18.77
CA LEU A 553 -18.81 1.68 19.23
C LEU A 553 -20.14 1.70 19.99
N THR A 554 -20.32 2.67 20.87
CA THR A 554 -21.59 2.86 21.59
C THR A 554 -22.58 3.68 20.75
N PRO A 555 -23.91 3.61 21.01
CA PRO A 555 -24.89 4.50 20.37
C PRO A 555 -24.53 5.98 20.48
N LYS A 556 -24.08 6.43 21.66
CA LYS A 556 -23.63 7.82 21.85
C LYS A 556 -22.48 8.17 20.89
N GLU A 557 -21.49 7.30 20.77
CA GLU A 557 -20.34 7.52 19.87
C GLU A 557 -20.71 7.48 18.39
N HIS A 558 -21.67 6.65 17.99
CA HIS A 558 -22.19 6.65 16.61
C HIS A 558 -22.83 7.98 16.27
N LEU A 559 -23.72 8.46 17.13
CA LEU A 559 -24.41 9.73 16.92
C LEU A 559 -23.43 10.91 16.98
N GLU A 560 -22.46 10.91 17.90
CA GLU A 560 -21.38 11.91 17.92
C GLU A 560 -20.59 11.93 16.61
N PHE A 561 -20.26 10.75 16.06
CA PHE A 561 -19.53 10.63 14.81
C PHE A 561 -20.35 11.19 13.64
N PHE A 562 -21.59 10.74 13.45
CA PHE A 562 -22.43 11.19 12.34
C PHE A 562 -22.86 12.66 12.48
N ALA A 563 -23.05 13.17 13.70
CA ALA A 563 -23.22 14.60 13.95
C ALA A 563 -22.02 15.43 13.47
N ALA A 564 -20.79 14.93 13.68
CA ALA A 564 -19.59 15.58 13.17
C ALA A 564 -19.49 15.51 11.64
N VAL A 565 -19.94 14.40 11.03
CA VAL A 565 -20.02 14.22 9.57
C VAL A 565 -20.99 15.22 8.94
N LYS A 566 -22.15 15.41 9.56
CA LYS A 566 -23.17 16.41 9.16
C LYS A 566 -22.76 17.87 9.43
N GLY A 567 -21.60 18.10 10.05
CA GLY A 567 -21.06 19.44 10.27
C GLY A 567 -21.65 20.17 11.48
N ILE A 568 -22.25 19.44 12.44
CA ILE A 568 -22.78 20.04 13.67
C ILE A 568 -21.62 20.58 14.52
N PRO A 569 -21.68 21.85 14.96
CA PRO A 569 -20.64 22.46 15.78
C PRO A 569 -20.40 21.66 17.07
N PRO A 570 -19.15 21.57 17.57
CA PRO A 570 -18.83 20.80 18.77
C PRO A 570 -19.68 21.19 19.99
N ASN A 571 -19.99 22.48 20.14
CA ASN A 571 -20.73 23.03 21.28
C ASN A 571 -22.19 22.56 21.34
N LEU A 572 -22.80 22.27 20.18
CA LEU A 572 -24.20 21.82 20.07
C LEU A 572 -24.31 20.30 19.93
N ARG A 573 -23.19 19.62 19.70
CA ARG A 573 -23.16 18.20 19.37
C ARG A 573 -23.71 17.32 20.49
N GLU A 574 -23.31 17.58 21.73
CA GLU A 574 -23.77 16.77 22.86
C GLU A 574 -25.28 16.93 23.09
N PHE A 575 -25.80 18.16 22.96
CA PHE A 575 -27.23 18.42 23.06
C PHE A 575 -28.03 17.67 21.98
N GLU A 576 -27.60 17.76 20.72
CA GLU A 576 -28.30 17.10 19.60
C GLU A 576 -28.22 15.57 19.70
N VAL A 577 -27.08 15.02 20.15
CA VAL A 577 -26.92 13.57 20.39
C VAL A 577 -27.87 13.10 21.49
N MET A 578 -27.95 13.82 22.62
CA MET A 578 -28.85 13.46 23.71
C MET A 578 -30.33 13.63 23.35
N LYS A 579 -30.66 14.65 22.56
CA LYS A 579 -32.01 14.83 21.99
C LYS A 579 -32.36 13.64 21.09
N THR A 580 -31.48 13.28 20.15
CA THR A 580 -31.71 12.17 19.23
C THR A 580 -31.85 10.84 19.97
N LEU A 581 -31.04 10.58 21.02
CA LEU A 581 -31.15 9.37 21.85
C LEU A 581 -32.49 9.26 22.58
N ARG A 582 -33.06 10.38 23.02
CA ARG A 582 -34.39 10.44 23.62
C ARG A 582 -35.48 10.20 22.57
N ASP A 583 -35.36 10.83 21.41
CA ASP A 583 -36.33 10.69 20.31
C ASP A 583 -36.43 9.24 19.81
N ILE A 584 -35.33 8.48 19.79
CA ILE A 584 -35.35 7.07 19.37
C ILE A 584 -35.55 6.08 20.51
N ASP A 585 -35.78 6.55 21.75
CA ASP A 585 -35.94 5.70 22.94
C ASP A 585 -34.78 4.70 23.13
N LEU A 586 -33.54 5.23 23.17
CA LEU A 586 -32.30 4.44 23.35
C LEU A 586 -31.38 4.99 24.44
N THR A 587 -31.89 5.85 25.32
CA THR A 587 -31.11 6.51 26.38
C THR A 587 -30.49 5.50 27.35
N ASP A 588 -31.22 4.46 27.74
CA ASP A 588 -30.77 3.44 28.70
C ASP A 588 -29.60 2.60 28.19
N LYS A 589 -29.46 2.49 26.86
CA LYS A 589 -28.39 1.75 26.18
C LYS A 589 -27.37 2.65 25.51
N ALA A 590 -27.37 3.96 25.81
CA ALA A 590 -26.48 4.94 25.17
C ALA A 590 -24.98 4.59 25.27
N ASN A 591 -24.57 3.95 26.37
CA ASN A 591 -23.19 3.55 26.66
C ASN A 591 -22.92 2.06 26.40
N ALA A 592 -23.94 1.27 26.01
CA ALA A 592 -23.75 -0.12 25.66
C ALA A 592 -23.02 -0.24 24.31
N SER A 593 -22.27 -1.31 24.10
CA SER A 593 -21.65 -1.58 22.79
C SER A 593 -22.72 -1.98 21.77
N ALA A 594 -22.64 -1.45 20.55
CA ALA A 594 -23.61 -1.74 19.48
C ALA A 594 -23.74 -3.23 19.17
N LYS A 595 -22.67 -4.01 19.36
CA LYS A 595 -22.69 -5.48 19.23
C LYS A 595 -23.75 -6.16 20.11
N HIS A 596 -24.03 -5.62 21.30
CA HIS A 596 -24.96 -6.20 22.28
C HIS A 596 -26.40 -5.66 22.17
N LEU A 597 -26.67 -4.78 21.19
CA LEU A 597 -28.02 -4.30 20.93
C LEU A 597 -28.85 -5.38 20.24
N SER A 598 -30.15 -5.43 20.54
CA SER A 598 -31.11 -6.26 19.79
C SER A 598 -31.26 -5.74 18.36
N GLY A 599 -31.77 -6.56 17.44
CA GLY A 599 -32.02 -6.14 16.06
C GLY A 599 -32.88 -4.87 15.97
N GLY A 600 -33.96 -4.80 16.74
CA GLY A 600 -34.82 -3.60 16.79
C GLY A 600 -34.11 -2.37 17.38
N GLN A 601 -33.22 -2.54 18.37
CA GLN A 601 -32.42 -1.44 18.91
C GLN A 601 -31.36 -0.93 17.92
N LYS A 602 -30.73 -1.83 17.15
CA LYS A 602 -29.85 -1.46 16.04
C LYS A 602 -30.62 -0.65 14.99
N ARG A 603 -31.84 -1.07 14.69
CA ARG A 603 -32.71 -0.36 13.76
C ARG A 603 -33.08 1.05 14.23
N LYS A 604 -33.46 1.19 15.51
CA LYS A 604 -33.67 2.50 16.16
C LYS A 604 -32.45 3.41 16.04
N LEU A 605 -31.25 2.85 16.26
CA LEU A 605 -30.00 3.59 16.10
C LEU A 605 -29.75 4.03 14.66
N SER A 606 -29.98 3.17 13.65
CA SER A 606 -29.88 3.53 12.24
C SER A 606 -30.82 4.68 11.85
N ILE A 607 -32.05 4.69 12.36
CA ILE A 607 -33.00 5.80 12.18
C ILE A 607 -32.48 7.06 12.87
N GLY A 608 -31.94 6.94 14.09
CA GLY A 608 -31.30 8.06 14.80
C GLY A 608 -30.16 8.69 14.00
N ILE A 609 -29.34 7.87 13.34
CA ILE A 609 -28.26 8.34 12.45
C ILE A 609 -28.84 9.04 11.20
N ALA A 610 -29.96 8.58 10.66
CA ALA A 610 -30.60 9.24 9.53
C ALA A 610 -31.23 10.59 9.91
N VAL A 611 -31.66 10.77 11.16
CA VAL A 611 -32.39 11.97 11.62
C VAL A 611 -31.47 13.03 12.25
N ILE A 612 -30.25 12.65 12.65
CA ILE A 612 -29.33 13.56 13.35
C ILE A 612 -28.89 14.74 12.48
N GLY A 613 -28.84 15.93 13.09
CA GLY A 613 -28.46 17.17 12.38
C GLY A 613 -29.56 17.77 11.52
N ASP A 614 -30.79 17.29 11.71
CA ASP A 614 -32.00 17.82 11.10
C ASP A 614 -31.94 17.96 9.56
N PRO A 615 -31.68 16.86 8.83
CA PRO A 615 -31.56 16.91 7.38
C PRO A 615 -32.90 17.30 6.73
N LYS A 616 -32.83 17.97 5.57
CA LYS A 616 -34.01 18.38 4.79
C LYS A 616 -34.72 17.19 4.16
N ILE A 617 -33.97 16.14 3.82
CA ILE A 617 -34.48 14.93 3.19
C ILE A 617 -34.13 13.74 4.07
N ILE A 618 -35.09 12.88 4.35
CA ILE A 618 -34.89 11.64 5.10
C ILE A 618 -35.38 10.49 4.21
N ILE A 619 -34.48 9.58 3.85
CA ILE A 619 -34.76 8.40 3.02
C ILE A 619 -34.63 7.15 3.89
N LEU A 620 -35.69 6.36 4.03
CA LEU A 620 -35.76 5.22 4.95
C LEU A 620 -36.15 3.93 4.20
N ASP A 621 -35.21 3.01 4.01
CA ASP A 621 -35.48 1.75 3.31
C ASP A 621 -35.92 0.68 4.32
N GLU A 622 -37.23 0.40 4.39
CA GLU A 622 -37.89 -0.53 5.33
C GLU A 622 -37.62 -0.24 6.83
N PRO A 623 -37.85 0.98 7.33
CA PRO A 623 -37.39 1.42 8.67
C PRO A 623 -37.89 0.55 9.82
N THR A 624 -39.04 -0.10 9.68
CA THR A 624 -39.72 -0.84 10.75
C THR A 624 -39.51 -2.35 10.72
N ALA A 625 -38.76 -2.86 9.74
CA ALA A 625 -38.47 -4.28 9.62
C ALA A 625 -37.72 -4.80 10.86
N GLY A 626 -38.24 -5.87 11.48
CA GLY A 626 -37.63 -6.51 12.65
C GLY A 626 -37.78 -5.75 13.98
N VAL A 627 -38.67 -4.73 14.03
CA VAL A 627 -38.96 -3.96 15.25
C VAL A 627 -40.29 -4.38 15.88
N ASP A 628 -40.33 -4.44 17.20
CA ASP A 628 -41.54 -4.77 17.96
C ASP A 628 -42.66 -3.74 17.72
N PRO A 629 -43.95 -4.13 17.83
CA PRO A 629 -45.08 -3.26 17.49
C PRO A 629 -45.11 -1.93 18.26
N TYR A 630 -44.71 -1.92 19.53
CA TYR A 630 -44.71 -0.72 20.36
C TYR A 630 -43.66 0.29 19.88
N SER A 631 -42.41 -0.18 19.71
CA SER A 631 -41.33 0.62 19.15
C SER A 631 -41.65 1.13 17.74
N ARG A 632 -42.38 0.35 16.94
CA ARG A 632 -42.83 0.75 15.60
C ARG A 632 -43.71 1.99 15.61
N ARG A 633 -44.75 2.00 16.45
CA ARG A 633 -45.64 3.15 16.65
C ARG A 633 -44.89 4.37 17.17
N HIS A 634 -43.93 4.16 18.08
CA HIS A 634 -43.09 5.24 18.57
C HIS A 634 -42.26 5.87 17.43
N MET A 635 -41.62 5.05 16.58
CA MET A 635 -40.87 5.55 15.42
C MET A 635 -41.76 6.32 14.43
N TRP A 636 -42.99 5.86 14.19
CA TRP A 636 -43.95 6.59 13.35
C TRP A 636 -44.26 7.97 13.92
N SER A 637 -44.49 8.07 15.24
CA SER A 637 -44.72 9.36 15.90
C SER A 637 -43.53 10.31 15.75
N VAL A 638 -42.30 9.80 15.82
CA VAL A 638 -41.07 10.58 15.63
C VAL A 638 -40.96 11.11 14.20
N LEU A 639 -41.29 10.30 13.20
CA LEU A 639 -41.27 10.70 11.79
C LEU A 639 -42.38 11.73 11.50
N GLN A 640 -43.60 11.50 11.98
CA GLN A 640 -44.73 12.43 11.83
C GLN A 640 -44.43 13.80 12.46
N ASN A 641 -43.84 13.82 13.66
CA ASN A 641 -43.46 15.06 14.33
C ASN A 641 -42.40 15.85 13.55
N ARG A 642 -41.55 15.16 12.77
CA ARG A 642 -40.49 15.78 11.96
C ARG A 642 -40.89 16.10 10.52
N ARG A 643 -42.15 15.89 10.10
CA ARG A 643 -42.58 16.11 8.71
C ARG A 643 -42.51 17.58 8.23
N HIS A 644 -42.67 18.53 9.15
CA HIS A 644 -42.78 19.95 8.80
C HIS A 644 -41.49 20.49 8.17
N GLY A 645 -41.59 21.06 6.96
CA GLY A 645 -40.44 21.63 6.23
C GLY A 645 -39.42 20.60 5.75
N LYS A 646 -39.82 19.33 5.64
CA LYS A 646 -38.95 18.22 5.23
C LYS A 646 -39.61 17.30 4.22
N VAL A 647 -38.79 16.52 3.57
CA VAL A 647 -39.22 15.42 2.69
C VAL A 647 -38.84 14.12 3.35
N ILE A 648 -39.82 13.31 3.73
CA ILE A 648 -39.57 11.97 4.28
C ILE A 648 -40.06 10.96 3.25
N LEU A 649 -39.14 10.16 2.73
CA LEU A 649 -39.42 9.11 1.76
C LEU A 649 -39.10 7.76 2.40
N LEU A 650 -40.07 6.86 2.45
CA LEU A 650 -39.88 5.53 3.02
C LEU A 650 -40.34 4.43 2.09
N THR A 651 -39.64 3.29 2.10
CA THR A 651 -40.18 2.05 1.52
C THR A 651 -40.78 1.22 2.63
N THR A 652 -41.91 0.57 2.34
CA THR A 652 -42.47 -0.42 3.23
C THR A 652 -43.17 -1.51 2.43
N HIS A 653 -43.36 -2.66 3.06
CA HIS A 653 -44.22 -3.73 2.60
C HIS A 653 -45.45 -3.90 3.51
N PHE A 654 -45.58 -3.09 4.57
CA PHE A 654 -46.72 -3.07 5.47
C PHE A 654 -47.72 -2.00 5.03
N MET A 655 -48.93 -2.42 4.67
CA MET A 655 -50.00 -1.50 4.29
C MET A 655 -50.40 -0.60 5.47
N ASP A 656 -50.52 -1.15 6.68
CA ASP A 656 -50.81 -0.40 7.92
C ASP A 656 -49.83 0.75 8.17
N GLU A 657 -48.56 0.58 7.79
CA GLU A 657 -47.55 1.63 7.95
C GLU A 657 -47.75 2.77 6.94
N ALA A 658 -48.11 2.43 5.70
CA ALA A 658 -48.41 3.40 4.66
C ALA A 658 -49.73 4.14 4.90
N ASP A 659 -50.73 3.48 5.52
CA ASP A 659 -52.02 4.11 5.82
C ASP A 659 -51.95 5.08 7.01
N ILE A 660 -51.05 4.85 7.97
CA ILE A 660 -50.91 5.68 9.17
C ILE A 660 -50.03 6.92 8.92
N LEU A 661 -48.99 6.79 8.10
CA LEU A 661 -47.99 7.83 7.84
C LEU A 661 -48.40 8.76 6.71
#